data_AF-A0AAN4PD97-F1
#
_entry.id   AF-A0AAN4PD97-F1
#
_cell.length_a   1.000
_cell.length_b   1.000
_cell.length_c   1.000
_cell.angle_alpha   90.00
_cell.angle_beta   90.00
_cell.angle_gamma   90.00
#
_symmetry.space_group_name_H-M   'P 1'
#
loop_
_entity.id
_entity.type
_entity.pdbx_description
1 polymer ?
#
loop_
_entity_poly.entity_id
_entity_poly.type
_entity_poly.pdbx_seq_one_letter_code
_entity_poly.pdbx_strand_id
1 'polypeptide(L)'
;MRRWFAEWSLAGLFALAKGAVADSEGSQALLSCNYEDGSFRTFRSPAFPSHSIRIKEQNDEVCDAGSKQYTGWLEFQGKHIFFWYFDSLNDPLTDPLTLWLTGGPGVSSLVGLMLELGPCRIKTGGNHTERNPYSWTRHSSMIFVDQPVGTGLSYVDSHPDIPTTSKIAAGDMYIFLQIFMTEVFPERRQTPFHIAGESYAGHYIPTLSREILRQNQVFERPEIPLQSILIGNGYVSPLDTLYGYYETLCTTKPGVDEPVFNQTRCHIISENLPRCISIYEVCYRYPDEVLCKATDAVCGVIKELYHNESHAGGRDPFDITRTCEVDHLCFSQTLEIQKYINKPSIWAALGVPEAVRNFSIESTEVASAFGTTTDLYSNVMNEIKYTLEHGVDVLIYNGNLDLACNTAGNLRWAEALRWNGQAPFTSEDLKPWYSNVGGSKVKAGSFKEVFVSVPNAVSGKQRFAFDMGSKKESVDISVCQSSREPTNDERAEALEPQIYTQETQLEIGDDTDDDVVSPEVRASVPADDEDIPVNTFRAWFLGIVGTVILTALNQFFQLHSPPLFLSAYLAILVTFPCGRLMEAVLPERKWKILGWTFTTNPGRFNQKEHCIVAIMASLVTAFDNGSLATDVYVAFEKFLHIPISLGYRFMFLLTTQALSFGIAGLFHKFLVEPAACVWPGVLPTCSMLYTMHQRNKQNEEANGWKISRMKLFTVVILCGAVYQLLPGFLFTGLTTFAWITWIVPNNVTVNQVFGAVSGMDLLPMTLDWNQITGYLGSPLLVPTWALTNVFCGSMFFLWIVSPTLHWSNVWQGMYMPFSSSKTFDNTVHTALYHRREIWYGLLASIGKSSVEEKPDIHTRLMKKYKQVPLWWYGCTFLAIFSISVVFLYVYDTGLPWYGLILAIALHVILLLPTGIMMAYCNIKLSTAVISALVAGYIWPGRMMNNVVFKVFTLVSSAQGLGYISVMKLAHYMKIPPRVTFAAQCTGIIVSWLTQTAVNVWAMGNVEDICTPEASNSFLCPLAAGYATNATFWGLIGPKRLFSEGSMYRSMLWFFLIGAASPIVLYLLDRRFPRAMLRKIHLPAIFASTASIPPATAANYMAWGIVGLYFNGHLKRRYRRWWMKYNYILSAGLDAALAVGNFLIFFCLAYPGVQLKWFGNEITSRTADGMGVPLRMVERGRTFGPRTWN
;
A
#
# COMPACT_ATOMS: atom_id res chain seq x y z
N MET A 1 -6.28 -47.77 23.88
CA MET A 1 -5.60 -46.46 23.90
C MET A 1 -6.51 -45.44 23.20
N ARG A 2 -7.42 -44.78 23.94
CA ARG A 2 -8.40 -43.81 23.37
C ARG A 2 -8.93 -42.79 24.41
N ARG A 3 -8.04 -42.42 25.34
CA ARG A 3 -8.09 -41.32 26.32
C ARG A 3 -6.63 -40.81 26.44
N TRP A 4 -6.42 -39.57 26.88
CA TRP A 4 -5.13 -38.84 27.11
C TRP A 4 -4.76 -37.61 26.24
N PHE A 5 -5.59 -37.15 25.30
CA PHE A 5 -5.32 -35.88 24.57
C PHE A 5 -6.61 -35.10 24.21
N ALA A 6 -7.32 -34.59 25.21
CA ALA A 6 -8.39 -33.59 25.04
C ALA A 6 -8.76 -32.95 26.40
N GLU A 7 -8.12 -31.83 26.75
CA GLU A 7 -8.52 -30.90 27.82
C GLU A 7 -7.74 -29.58 27.65
N TRP A 8 -8.04 -28.54 28.44
CA TRP A 8 -7.61 -27.14 28.25
C TRP A 8 -8.32 -26.39 27.10
N SER A 9 -9.64 -26.21 27.26
CA SER A 9 -10.33 -25.00 26.78
C SER A 9 -10.92 -24.28 27.99
N LEU A 10 -10.64 -22.99 28.14
CA LEU A 10 -11.08 -22.20 29.30
C LEU A 10 -12.27 -21.32 28.91
N ALA A 11 -13.47 -21.78 29.26
CA ALA A 11 -14.70 -21.00 29.14
C ALA A 11 -15.62 -21.31 30.33
N GLY A 12 -15.99 -20.29 31.09
CA GLY A 12 -16.98 -20.40 32.17
C GLY A 12 -16.66 -19.56 33.40
N LEU A 13 -17.38 -18.43 33.54
CA LEU A 13 -17.89 -17.91 34.82
C LEU A 13 -18.87 -16.76 34.55
N PHE A 14 -20.15 -17.12 34.39
CA PHE A 14 -21.29 -16.20 34.30
C PHE A 14 -22.39 -16.76 35.22
N ALA A 15 -22.61 -16.15 36.40
CA ALA A 15 -23.85 -16.19 37.19
C ALA A 15 -23.60 -15.66 38.62
N LEU A 16 -24.20 -14.51 38.95
CA LEU A 16 -24.61 -13.96 40.27
C LEU A 16 -24.73 -12.43 40.10
N ALA A 17 -25.84 -11.75 40.40
CA ALA A 17 -27.13 -12.23 40.91
C ALA A 17 -28.29 -11.38 40.33
N LYS A 18 -29.53 -11.89 40.46
CA LYS A 18 -30.78 -11.12 40.31
C LYS A 18 -31.54 -11.15 41.64
N GLY A 19 -32.22 -10.07 42.00
CA GLY A 19 -33.27 -10.12 43.02
C GLY A 19 -33.47 -8.86 43.87
N ALA A 20 -34.25 -7.90 43.36
CA ALA A 20 -35.24 -7.15 44.13
C ALA A 20 -36.11 -6.33 43.15
N VAL A 21 -37.43 -6.47 43.26
CA VAL A 21 -38.43 -5.56 42.67
C VAL A 21 -39.34 -5.13 43.82
N ALA A 22 -39.76 -3.87 43.83
CA ALA A 22 -40.76 -3.35 44.77
C ALA A 22 -41.64 -2.33 44.03
N ASP A 23 -42.95 -2.46 44.20
CA ASP A 23 -43.95 -1.62 43.54
C ASP A 23 -44.19 -0.30 44.27
N SER A 24 -44.56 0.74 43.53
CA SER A 24 -45.42 1.83 44.05
C SER A 24 -46.14 2.53 42.90
N GLU A 25 -47.47 2.49 42.87
CA GLU A 25 -48.29 3.21 41.90
C GLU A 25 -48.44 4.70 42.25
N GLY A 26 -48.52 5.54 41.21
CA GLY A 26 -49.48 6.65 41.13
C GLY A 26 -49.41 7.81 42.13
N SER A 27 -48.81 8.92 41.68
CA SER A 27 -49.31 10.26 42.04
C SER A 27 -49.09 11.26 40.90
N GLN A 28 -50.15 11.94 40.46
CA GLN A 28 -50.05 13.06 39.52
C GLN A 28 -49.37 14.26 40.19
N ALA A 29 -48.44 14.92 39.49
CA ALA A 29 -47.90 16.21 39.89
C ALA A 29 -47.76 17.11 38.66
N LEU A 30 -48.68 18.07 38.48
CA LEU A 30 -48.50 19.16 37.52
C LEU A 30 -47.37 20.07 38.02
N LEU A 31 -46.24 20.10 37.32
CA LEU A 31 -45.17 21.06 37.57
C LEU A 31 -45.35 22.34 36.74
N SER A 32 -46.29 23.17 37.18
CA SER A 32 -46.28 24.60 36.83
C SER A 32 -45.13 25.29 37.57
N CYS A 33 -44.04 25.63 36.86
CA CYS A 33 -42.95 26.44 37.39
C CYS A 33 -42.70 27.65 36.47
N ASN A 34 -42.37 28.78 37.09
CA ASN A 34 -42.41 30.09 36.45
C ASN A 34 -41.36 30.28 35.33
N TYR A 35 -41.68 31.16 34.39
CA TYR A 35 -40.72 31.70 33.44
C TYR A 35 -40.04 32.93 34.04
N GLU A 36 -38.75 32.82 34.37
CA GLU A 36 -37.86 33.96 34.53
C GLU A 36 -36.54 33.68 33.77
N ASP A 37 -36.02 34.75 33.15
CA ASP A 37 -34.84 34.87 32.28
C ASP A 37 -34.67 33.93 31.07
N GLY A 38 -34.34 34.55 29.93
CA GLY A 38 -34.06 33.92 28.62
C GLY A 38 -32.71 33.19 28.55
N SER A 39 -32.39 32.42 29.58
CA SER A 39 -31.20 31.59 29.75
C SER A 39 -31.42 30.16 29.23
N PHE A 40 -30.33 29.38 29.10
CA PHE A 40 -30.43 27.97 28.74
C PHE A 40 -30.82 27.11 29.95
N ARG A 41 -31.78 26.19 29.75
CA ARG A 41 -32.11 25.10 30.67
C ARG A 41 -31.36 23.84 30.22
N THR A 42 -30.66 23.16 31.14
CA THR A 42 -29.87 21.96 30.81
C THR A 42 -30.48 20.70 31.41
N PHE A 43 -30.87 19.78 30.54
CA PHE A 43 -31.41 18.45 30.85
C PHE A 43 -30.31 17.39 30.77
N ARG A 44 -30.35 16.39 31.65
CA ARG A 44 -29.38 15.29 31.73
C ARG A 44 -30.12 13.98 31.91
N SER A 45 -29.80 12.95 31.13
CA SER A 45 -30.44 11.65 31.27
C SER A 45 -29.64 10.70 32.16
N PRO A 46 -30.27 10.01 33.13
CA PRO A 46 -29.63 8.93 33.89
C PRO A 46 -29.12 7.79 33.01
N ALA A 47 -29.74 7.55 31.84
CA ALA A 47 -29.34 6.51 30.90
C ALA A 47 -28.10 6.88 30.06
N PHE A 48 -27.74 8.17 30.02
CA PHE A 48 -26.63 8.72 29.23
C PHE A 48 -25.87 9.79 30.03
N PRO A 49 -25.22 9.45 31.16
CA PRO A 49 -24.70 10.43 32.12
C PRO A 49 -23.57 11.33 31.59
N SER A 50 -22.97 11.01 30.44
CA SER A 50 -21.99 11.84 29.73
C SER A 50 -22.59 12.78 28.68
N HIS A 51 -23.92 12.86 28.58
CA HIS A 51 -24.65 13.64 27.59
C HIS A 51 -25.66 14.57 28.28
N SER A 52 -25.86 15.76 27.72
CA SER A 52 -26.87 16.72 28.18
C SER A 52 -27.44 17.55 27.04
N ILE A 53 -28.73 17.86 27.07
CA ILE A 53 -29.33 18.83 26.15
C ILE A 53 -29.48 20.16 26.87
N ARG A 54 -28.84 21.23 26.35
CA ARG A 54 -29.19 22.61 26.73
C ARG A 54 -30.18 23.20 25.72
N ILE A 55 -31.24 23.83 26.20
CA ILE A 55 -32.34 24.35 25.37
C ILE A 55 -32.83 25.71 25.88
N LYS A 56 -33.25 26.58 24.96
CA LYS A 56 -33.78 27.93 25.20
C LYS A 56 -34.95 28.21 24.26
N GLU A 57 -35.99 28.89 24.74
CA GLU A 57 -37.11 29.37 23.91
C GLU A 57 -36.70 30.63 23.14
N GLN A 58 -37.10 30.72 21.87
CA GLN A 58 -36.86 31.86 20.99
C GLN A 58 -38.18 32.57 20.65
N ASN A 59 -38.11 33.76 20.07
CA ASN A 59 -39.27 34.55 19.66
C ASN A 59 -39.38 34.68 18.13
N ASP A 60 -40.54 35.15 17.66
CA ASP A 60 -40.81 35.34 16.22
C ASP A 60 -39.89 36.41 15.54
N GLU A 61 -39.02 37.11 16.28
CA GLU A 61 -38.00 38.01 15.71
C GLU A 61 -36.80 37.25 15.10
N VAL A 62 -36.55 36.02 15.57
CA VAL A 62 -35.48 35.12 15.08
C VAL A 62 -35.98 34.24 13.93
N CYS A 63 -37.27 33.90 13.93
CA CYS A 63 -37.96 33.15 12.89
C CYS A 63 -39.46 33.39 13.02
N ASP A 64 -40.11 34.10 12.09
CA ASP A 64 -41.57 34.33 12.10
C ASP A 64 -42.34 33.00 11.88
N ALA A 65 -42.55 32.27 12.98
CA ALA A 65 -43.11 30.93 12.97
C ALA A 65 -44.57 30.93 13.43
N GLY A 66 -44.89 31.65 14.51
CA GLY A 66 -46.21 31.70 15.10
C GLY A 66 -46.63 30.49 15.93
N SER A 67 -45.72 29.54 16.12
CA SER A 67 -45.79 28.52 17.18
C SER A 67 -44.60 28.70 18.12
N LYS A 68 -44.61 28.01 19.26
CA LYS A 68 -43.46 28.02 20.16
C LYS A 68 -42.25 27.39 19.48
N GLN A 69 -41.10 27.98 19.71
CA GLN A 69 -39.85 27.61 19.05
C GLN A 69 -38.70 27.59 20.04
N TYR A 70 -37.84 26.58 19.92
CA TYR A 70 -36.79 26.28 20.88
C TYR A 70 -35.49 25.94 20.16
N THR A 71 -34.38 26.50 20.60
CA THR A 71 -33.05 26.18 20.08
C THR A 71 -32.17 25.61 21.17
N GLY A 72 -31.29 24.68 20.81
CA GLY A 72 -30.43 24.03 21.79
C GLY A 72 -29.28 23.26 21.18
N TRP A 73 -28.46 22.67 22.06
CA TRP A 73 -27.38 21.77 21.70
C TRP A 73 -27.46 20.49 22.55
N LEU A 74 -27.29 19.32 21.92
CA LEU A 74 -26.83 18.11 22.61
C LEU A 74 -25.32 18.24 22.83
N GLU A 75 -24.87 18.10 24.07
CA GLU A 75 -23.48 18.29 24.49
C GLU A 75 -22.93 17.00 25.11
N PHE A 76 -21.80 16.52 24.59
CA PHE A 76 -21.14 15.28 25.03
C PHE A 76 -19.68 15.25 24.58
N GLN A 77 -18.74 14.94 25.48
CA GLN A 77 -17.32 14.71 25.13
C GLN A 77 -16.63 15.84 24.33
N GLY A 78 -17.10 17.10 24.43
CA GLY A 78 -16.59 18.23 23.64
C GLY A 78 -17.17 18.34 22.22
N LYS A 79 -18.26 17.62 21.95
CA LYS A 79 -19.11 17.70 20.76
C LYS A 79 -20.44 18.38 21.11
N HIS A 80 -20.91 19.26 20.23
CA HIS A 80 -22.13 20.04 20.44
C HIS A 80 -22.99 20.00 19.16
N ILE A 81 -24.13 19.31 19.20
CA ILE A 81 -25.04 19.17 18.04
C ILE A 81 -26.25 20.11 18.21
N PHE A 82 -26.35 21.13 17.36
CA PHE A 82 -27.40 22.13 17.34
C PHE A 82 -28.72 21.59 16.77
N PHE A 83 -29.84 22.01 17.38
CA PHE A 83 -31.18 21.79 16.88
C PHE A 83 -32.08 23.01 17.07
N TRP A 84 -33.10 23.11 16.21
CA TRP A 84 -34.21 24.05 16.30
C TRP A 84 -35.53 23.28 16.22
N TYR A 85 -36.30 23.31 17.31
CA TYR A 85 -37.60 22.65 17.45
C TYR A 85 -38.74 23.68 17.36
N PHE A 86 -39.85 23.27 16.76
CA PHE A 86 -41.10 24.04 16.64
C PHE A 86 -42.29 23.17 17.00
N ASP A 87 -43.18 23.68 17.86
CA ASP A 87 -44.50 23.11 18.06
C ASP A 87 -45.36 23.25 16.78
N SER A 88 -46.33 22.35 16.59
CA SER A 88 -47.32 22.49 15.53
C SER A 88 -48.22 23.72 15.72
N LEU A 89 -48.68 24.28 14.60
CA LEU A 89 -49.67 25.38 14.53
C LEU A 89 -51.13 24.91 14.71
N ASN A 90 -51.38 23.60 14.80
CA ASN A 90 -52.71 23.01 14.97
C ASN A 90 -52.93 22.51 16.41
N ASP A 91 -52.47 21.31 16.78
CA ASP A 91 -52.41 20.86 18.17
C ASP A 91 -51.07 20.13 18.43
N PRO A 92 -50.07 20.81 19.02
CA PRO A 92 -48.76 20.21 19.22
C PRO A 92 -48.74 19.03 20.20
N LEU A 93 -49.79 18.79 20.99
CA LEU A 93 -49.86 17.65 21.91
C LEU A 93 -50.40 16.38 21.24
N THR A 94 -51.22 16.50 20.19
CA THR A 94 -51.75 15.33 19.45
C THR A 94 -51.12 15.13 18.09
N ASP A 95 -50.66 16.19 17.44
CA ASP A 95 -50.05 16.12 16.12
C ASP A 95 -48.69 15.39 16.16
N PRO A 96 -48.29 14.74 15.05
CA PRO A 96 -47.03 14.01 14.96
C PRO A 96 -45.80 14.86 15.29
N LEU A 97 -44.72 14.19 15.69
CA LEU A 97 -43.39 14.78 15.79
C LEU A 97 -42.53 14.32 14.61
N THR A 98 -42.01 15.25 13.82
CA THR A 98 -41.17 14.95 12.65
C THR A 98 -39.77 15.53 12.84
N LEU A 99 -38.75 14.67 12.77
CA LEU A 99 -37.36 15.08 12.62
C LEU A 99 -37.07 15.37 11.13
N TRP A 100 -36.52 16.53 10.81
CA TRP A 100 -36.01 16.89 9.49
C TRP A 100 -34.48 16.89 9.46
N LEU A 101 -33.91 16.21 8.46
CA LEU A 101 -32.47 16.16 8.18
C LEU A 101 -32.18 16.58 6.72
N THR A 102 -31.42 17.65 6.52
CA THR A 102 -30.84 17.96 5.19
C THR A 102 -29.59 17.10 4.93
N GLY A 103 -29.18 16.97 3.67
CA GLY A 103 -28.11 16.06 3.21
C GLY A 103 -26.68 16.61 3.25
N GLY A 104 -26.10 16.79 2.06
CA GLY A 104 -24.68 17.13 1.86
C GLY A 104 -23.83 15.96 1.36
N PRO A 105 -23.10 15.21 2.22
CA PRO A 105 -23.12 15.28 3.69
C PRO A 105 -22.49 16.56 4.27
N GLY A 106 -23.09 17.11 5.32
CA GLY A 106 -22.60 18.31 6.00
C GLY A 106 -23.29 19.61 5.56
N VAL A 107 -24.52 19.55 5.05
CA VAL A 107 -25.35 20.74 4.77
C VAL A 107 -26.30 20.98 5.94
N SER A 108 -26.38 22.24 6.40
CA SER A 108 -27.23 22.66 7.51
C SER A 108 -28.72 22.43 7.25
N SER A 109 -29.43 21.87 8.24
CA SER A 109 -30.89 21.70 8.20
C SER A 109 -31.66 23.03 8.31
N LEU A 110 -30.95 24.15 8.51
CA LEU A 110 -31.52 25.50 8.38
C LEU A 110 -31.90 25.86 6.94
N VAL A 111 -31.41 25.12 5.94
CA VAL A 111 -31.94 25.21 4.55
C VAL A 111 -33.39 24.72 4.50
N GLY A 112 -33.67 23.51 5.02
CA GLY A 112 -35.03 22.98 5.13
C GLY A 112 -35.96 23.86 5.98
N LEU A 113 -35.40 24.50 7.00
CA LEU A 113 -36.11 25.46 7.84
C LEU A 113 -36.47 26.73 7.04
N MET A 114 -35.49 27.44 6.48
CA MET A 114 -35.66 28.81 5.97
C MET A 114 -35.86 28.95 4.46
N LEU A 115 -35.71 27.88 3.66
CA LEU A 115 -35.94 27.89 2.22
C LEU A 115 -37.17 27.06 1.82
N GLU A 116 -37.24 25.83 2.35
CA GLU A 116 -38.18 24.82 1.88
C GLU A 116 -39.52 24.83 2.63
N LEU A 117 -39.54 24.26 3.84
CA LEU A 117 -40.74 23.71 4.49
C LEU A 117 -40.90 24.09 5.96
N GLY A 118 -39.89 24.68 6.59
CA GLY A 118 -39.99 25.25 7.94
C GLY A 118 -40.92 26.46 8.02
N PRO A 119 -41.19 26.95 9.25
CA PRO A 119 -42.31 27.83 9.52
C PRO A 119 -42.09 29.28 9.12
N CYS A 120 -40.83 29.71 9.03
CA CYS A 120 -40.41 31.00 8.49
C CYS A 120 -39.52 30.78 7.27
N ARG A 121 -39.53 31.71 6.32
CA ARG A 121 -38.66 31.73 5.13
C ARG A 121 -37.74 32.93 5.15
N ILE A 122 -36.55 32.79 4.58
CA ILE A 122 -35.65 33.92 4.36
C ILE A 122 -36.24 34.89 3.33
N LYS A 123 -36.14 36.19 3.61
CA LYS A 123 -36.55 37.24 2.66
C LYS A 123 -35.35 37.78 1.89
N THR A 124 -35.57 38.05 0.60
CA THR A 124 -34.61 38.65 -0.33
C THR A 124 -33.87 39.83 0.28
N GLY A 125 -32.54 39.81 0.13
CA GLY A 125 -31.59 40.67 0.83
C GLY A 125 -31.03 40.07 2.14
N GLY A 126 -31.51 38.92 2.60
CA GLY A 126 -31.02 38.24 3.82
C GLY A 126 -31.19 39.06 5.09
N ASN A 127 -32.33 39.75 5.21
CA ASN A 127 -32.50 40.80 6.22
C ASN A 127 -33.42 40.44 7.39
N HIS A 128 -34.50 39.72 7.12
CA HIS A 128 -35.43 39.16 8.11
C HIS A 128 -36.08 37.92 7.51
N THR A 129 -36.80 37.17 8.33
CA THR A 129 -37.64 36.06 7.88
C THR A 129 -39.10 36.51 7.75
N GLU A 130 -39.91 35.74 7.03
CA GLU A 130 -41.36 35.92 6.90
C GLU A 130 -42.09 34.57 6.95
N ARG A 131 -43.30 34.51 7.51
CA ARG A 131 -44.03 33.25 7.69
C ARG A 131 -44.25 32.47 6.40
N ASN A 132 -44.01 31.16 6.44
CA ASN A 132 -44.29 30.22 5.37
C ASN A 132 -45.74 29.67 5.48
N PRO A 133 -46.70 30.11 4.65
CA PRO A 133 -48.09 29.63 4.73
C PRO A 133 -48.27 28.16 4.33
N TYR A 134 -47.23 27.51 3.80
CA TYR A 134 -47.20 26.11 3.38
C TYR A 134 -46.31 25.23 4.27
N SER A 135 -45.90 25.70 5.44
CA SER A 135 -45.00 24.95 6.32
C SER A 135 -45.60 23.62 6.80
N TRP A 136 -44.74 22.62 6.97
CA TRP A 136 -45.09 21.34 7.58
C TRP A 136 -45.48 21.48 9.06
N THR A 137 -45.06 22.58 9.73
CA THR A 137 -45.50 22.87 11.11
C THR A 137 -47.02 23.00 11.26
N ARG A 138 -47.76 23.17 10.15
CA ARG A 138 -49.22 23.24 10.14
C ARG A 138 -49.92 22.01 10.72
N HIS A 139 -49.33 20.81 10.63
CA HIS A 139 -49.92 19.55 11.07
C HIS A 139 -48.88 18.54 11.64
N SER A 140 -47.71 19.03 12.03
CA SER A 140 -46.66 18.28 12.72
C SER A 140 -45.89 19.25 13.61
N SER A 141 -45.45 18.82 14.77
CA SER A 141 -44.31 19.47 15.45
C SER A 141 -43.03 19.06 14.72
N MET A 142 -42.04 19.95 14.61
CA MET A 142 -40.88 19.78 13.71
C MET A 142 -39.56 20.01 14.45
N ILE A 143 -38.58 19.11 14.28
CA ILE A 143 -37.19 19.31 14.74
C ILE A 143 -36.28 19.42 13.53
N PHE A 144 -35.53 20.50 13.38
CA PHE A 144 -34.44 20.65 12.42
C PHE A 144 -33.10 20.47 13.15
N VAL A 145 -32.20 19.63 12.65
CA VAL A 145 -30.92 19.33 13.34
C VAL A 145 -29.74 19.47 12.40
N ASP A 146 -28.73 20.24 12.81
CA ASP A 146 -27.47 20.38 12.09
C ASP A 146 -26.57 19.18 12.42
N GLN A 147 -26.75 18.06 11.72
CA GLN A 147 -25.97 16.85 11.93
C GLN A 147 -25.28 16.40 10.63
N PRO A 148 -24.11 15.72 10.71
CA PRO A 148 -23.34 15.38 11.91
C PRO A 148 -22.65 16.59 12.57
N VAL A 149 -22.02 16.41 13.74
CA VAL A 149 -21.26 17.50 14.39
C VAL A 149 -20.15 18.03 13.47
N GLY A 150 -19.98 19.34 13.43
CA GLY A 150 -19.20 20.06 12.40
C GLY A 150 -20.06 20.68 11.29
N THR A 151 -21.38 20.38 11.24
CA THR A 151 -22.34 20.99 10.31
C THR A 151 -22.97 22.25 10.91
N GLY A 152 -23.11 23.33 10.13
CA GLY A 152 -23.92 24.50 10.53
C GLY A 152 -23.50 25.15 11.86
N LEU A 153 -24.38 25.12 12.86
CA LEU A 153 -24.11 25.60 14.23
C LEU A 153 -23.62 24.50 15.21
N SER A 154 -23.37 23.29 14.71
CA SER A 154 -22.82 22.16 15.47
C SER A 154 -21.30 22.12 15.39
N TYR A 155 -20.61 22.07 16.53
CA TYR A 155 -19.15 22.27 16.62
C TYR A 155 -18.48 21.32 17.62
N VAL A 156 -17.14 21.33 17.61
CA VAL A 156 -16.28 20.58 18.55
C VAL A 156 -15.28 21.51 19.24
N ASP A 157 -14.94 21.24 20.49
CA ASP A 157 -14.07 22.10 21.31
C ASP A 157 -12.58 22.05 20.88
N SER A 158 -12.07 20.89 20.44
CA SER A 158 -10.66 20.78 20.01
C SER A 158 -10.37 19.58 19.10
N HIS A 159 -9.84 19.87 17.90
CA HIS A 159 -9.45 18.91 16.85
C HIS A 159 -10.60 18.02 16.30
N PRO A 160 -10.46 17.42 15.09
CA PRO A 160 -11.61 16.93 14.33
C PRO A 160 -12.01 15.49 14.70
N ASP A 161 -12.64 15.31 15.86
CA ASP A 161 -13.48 14.13 16.13
C ASP A 161 -14.85 14.28 15.42
N ILE A 162 -14.78 14.40 14.09
CA ILE A 162 -15.91 14.58 13.18
C ILE A 162 -16.34 13.20 12.66
N PRO A 163 -17.65 12.85 12.72
CA PRO A 163 -18.15 11.59 12.18
C PRO A 163 -17.76 11.36 10.72
N THR A 164 -17.34 10.14 10.40
CA THR A 164 -16.84 9.73 9.07
C THR A 164 -17.81 8.81 8.32
N THR A 165 -18.93 8.44 8.93
CA THR A 165 -19.98 7.58 8.37
C THR A 165 -21.37 7.94 8.91
N SER A 166 -22.42 7.66 8.14
CA SER A 166 -23.82 7.81 8.54
C SER A 166 -24.16 6.99 9.78
N LYS A 167 -23.44 5.87 10.00
CA LYS A 167 -23.63 4.99 11.16
C LYS A 167 -23.16 5.61 12.48
N ILE A 168 -22.10 6.43 12.47
CA ILE A 168 -21.66 7.15 13.67
C ILE A 168 -22.68 8.24 14.01
N ALA A 169 -23.06 9.06 13.01
CA ALA A 169 -24.06 10.11 13.17
C ALA A 169 -25.43 9.58 13.66
N ALA A 170 -25.86 8.41 13.16
CA ALA A 170 -27.07 7.74 13.64
C ALA A 170 -27.02 7.37 15.14
N GLY A 171 -25.84 7.06 15.69
CA GLY A 171 -25.65 6.82 17.12
C GLY A 171 -25.86 8.09 17.95
N ASP A 172 -25.21 9.19 17.57
CA ASP A 172 -25.35 10.49 18.22
C ASP A 172 -26.82 10.98 18.14
N MET A 173 -27.46 10.83 16.98
CA MET A 173 -28.85 11.20 16.74
C MET A 173 -29.87 10.33 17.49
N TYR A 174 -29.58 9.05 17.69
CA TYR A 174 -30.39 8.19 18.57
C TYR A 174 -30.35 8.67 20.02
N ILE A 175 -29.17 9.07 20.53
CA ILE A 175 -29.02 9.59 21.89
C ILE A 175 -29.70 10.96 22.03
N PHE A 176 -29.61 11.84 21.02
CA PHE A 176 -30.38 13.08 20.96
C PHE A 176 -31.88 12.81 21.10
N LEU A 177 -32.45 11.95 20.26
CA LEU A 177 -33.89 11.65 20.27
C LEU A 177 -34.35 11.01 21.59
N GLN A 178 -33.55 10.10 22.17
CA GLN A 178 -33.83 9.55 23.50
C GLN A 178 -33.92 10.65 24.55
N ILE A 179 -32.89 11.49 24.71
CA ILE A 179 -32.89 12.54 25.75
C ILE A 179 -34.00 13.58 25.48
N PHE A 180 -34.21 13.95 24.22
CA PHE A 180 -35.26 14.88 23.80
C PHE A 180 -36.66 14.36 24.19
N MET A 181 -36.96 13.10 23.90
CA MET A 181 -38.27 12.49 24.18
C MET A 181 -38.44 12.02 25.63
N THR A 182 -37.37 11.72 26.37
CA THR A 182 -37.49 11.22 27.76
C THR A 182 -37.37 12.31 28.82
N GLU A 183 -36.42 13.25 28.64
CA GLU A 183 -36.09 14.25 29.66
C GLU A 183 -36.64 15.65 29.31
N VAL A 184 -36.60 16.05 28.03
CA VAL A 184 -36.91 17.44 27.61
C VAL A 184 -38.40 17.64 27.34
N PHE A 185 -39.00 16.76 26.54
CA PHE A 185 -40.43 16.77 26.17
C PHE A 185 -41.05 15.38 26.40
N PRO A 186 -41.17 14.91 27.66
CA PRO A 186 -41.64 13.57 28.03
C PRO A 186 -43.02 13.18 27.48
N GLU A 187 -43.86 14.15 27.12
CA GLU A 187 -45.16 14.03 26.48
C GLU A 187 -45.08 13.56 25.01
N ARG A 188 -43.98 13.85 24.30
CA ARG A 188 -43.79 13.49 22.88
C ARG A 188 -43.63 11.99 22.64
N ARG A 189 -43.48 11.17 23.69
CA ARG A 189 -43.36 9.69 23.58
C ARG A 189 -44.66 8.98 23.20
N GLN A 190 -45.79 9.68 23.22
CA GLN A 190 -47.09 9.10 22.85
C GLN A 190 -47.60 9.57 21.48
N THR A 191 -46.96 10.57 20.85
CA THR A 191 -47.31 10.99 19.49
C THR A 191 -46.57 10.13 18.45
N PRO A 192 -47.12 9.99 17.23
CA PRO A 192 -46.41 9.37 16.11
C PRO A 192 -45.10 10.10 15.83
N PHE A 193 -43.97 9.36 15.78
CA PHE A 193 -42.68 9.92 15.38
C PHE A 193 -42.33 9.57 13.93
N HIS A 194 -41.88 10.55 13.17
CA HIS A 194 -41.45 10.39 11.79
C HIS A 194 -40.05 10.98 11.57
N ILE A 195 -39.30 10.42 10.63
CA ILE A 195 -38.04 11.00 10.18
C ILE A 195 -38.18 11.35 8.70
N ALA A 196 -38.00 12.62 8.38
CA ALA A 196 -38.04 13.19 7.06
C ALA A 196 -36.70 13.85 6.70
N GLY A 197 -36.46 14.07 5.41
CA GLY A 197 -35.26 14.74 4.93
C GLY A 197 -34.97 14.44 3.48
N GLU A 198 -33.89 15.03 2.96
CA GLU A 198 -33.58 14.99 1.54
C GLU A 198 -32.11 14.73 1.15
N SER A 199 -31.87 14.46 -0.13
CA SER A 199 -30.53 14.34 -0.71
C SER A 199 -29.72 13.26 0.02
N TYR A 200 -28.55 13.57 0.58
CA TYR A 200 -27.75 12.62 1.36
C TYR A 200 -28.43 12.12 2.66
N ALA A 201 -29.54 12.74 3.11
CA ALA A 201 -30.37 12.14 4.15
C ALA A 201 -31.01 10.80 3.70
N GLY A 202 -31.01 10.51 2.40
CA GLY A 202 -31.23 9.16 1.88
C GLY A 202 -30.30 8.08 2.47
N HIS A 203 -29.09 8.43 2.92
CA HIS A 203 -28.22 7.57 3.73
C HIS A 203 -28.50 7.69 5.24
N TYR A 204 -28.66 8.90 5.77
CA TYR A 204 -28.87 9.14 7.20
C TYR A 204 -30.15 8.48 7.73
N ILE A 205 -31.28 8.66 7.04
CA ILE A 205 -32.62 8.32 7.54
C ILE A 205 -32.81 6.80 7.68
N PRO A 206 -32.47 5.95 6.69
CA PRO A 206 -32.52 4.50 6.87
C PRO A 206 -31.56 4.01 7.97
N THR A 207 -30.38 4.62 8.07
CA THR A 207 -29.36 4.24 9.08
C THR A 207 -29.83 4.57 10.50
N LEU A 208 -30.42 5.75 10.71
CA LEU A 208 -31.02 6.17 11.99
C LEU A 208 -32.27 5.35 12.33
N SER A 209 -33.15 5.11 11.35
CA SER A 209 -34.31 4.20 11.50
C SER A 209 -33.88 2.82 11.98
N ARG A 210 -32.86 2.23 11.32
CA ARG A 210 -32.28 0.94 11.70
C ARG A 210 -31.71 0.96 13.12
N GLU A 211 -31.04 2.04 13.53
CA GLU A 211 -30.49 2.14 14.88
C GLU A 211 -31.58 2.28 15.96
N ILE A 212 -32.61 3.11 15.72
CA ILE A 212 -33.78 3.22 16.61
C ILE A 212 -34.45 1.85 16.78
N LEU A 213 -34.78 1.18 15.68
CA LEU A 213 -35.46 -0.12 15.69
C LEU A 213 -34.62 -1.22 16.38
N ARG A 214 -33.29 -1.16 16.25
CA ARG A 214 -32.36 -2.04 16.96
C ARG A 214 -32.30 -1.77 18.46
N GLN A 215 -32.38 -0.50 18.87
CA GLN A 215 -32.32 -0.11 20.28
C GLN A 215 -33.66 -0.30 21.01
N ASN A 216 -34.80 -0.11 20.33
CA ASN A 216 -36.13 -0.43 20.88
C ASN A 216 -36.26 -1.89 21.32
N GLN A 217 -35.49 -2.82 20.72
CA GLN A 217 -35.44 -4.24 21.11
C GLN A 217 -34.68 -4.48 22.45
N VAL A 218 -34.12 -3.45 23.07
CA VAL A 218 -33.38 -3.53 24.34
C VAL A 218 -34.31 -3.12 25.50
N PHE A 219 -34.89 -4.13 26.16
CA PHE A 219 -35.88 -4.03 27.25
C PHE A 219 -35.57 -3.08 28.43
N GLU A 220 -34.35 -2.54 28.53
CA GLU A 220 -33.92 -1.63 29.61
C GLU A 220 -34.09 -0.14 29.26
N ARG A 221 -34.61 0.19 28.06
CA ARG A 221 -34.77 1.58 27.57
C ARG A 221 -36.19 1.85 27.04
N PRO A 222 -36.70 3.09 27.15
CA PRO A 222 -37.95 3.48 26.49
C PRO A 222 -37.84 3.38 24.97
N GLU A 223 -38.88 2.85 24.32
CA GLU A 223 -38.97 2.81 22.86
C GLU A 223 -39.23 4.20 22.27
N ILE A 224 -38.61 4.52 21.13
CA ILE A 224 -39.00 5.66 20.28
C ILE A 224 -40.11 5.19 19.32
N PRO A 225 -41.29 5.84 19.28
CA PRO A 225 -42.44 5.39 18.50
C PRO A 225 -42.34 5.75 17.01
N LEU A 226 -41.28 5.29 16.35
CA LEU A 226 -41.04 5.52 14.92
C LEU A 226 -42.12 4.83 14.07
N GLN A 227 -42.93 5.63 13.38
CA GLN A 227 -44.08 5.20 12.58
C GLN A 227 -43.78 5.18 11.09
N SER A 228 -43.05 6.18 10.57
CA SER A 228 -42.61 6.18 9.18
C SER A 228 -41.31 6.94 8.93
N ILE A 229 -40.68 6.65 7.79
CA ILE A 229 -39.63 7.49 7.21
C ILE A 229 -40.05 8.06 5.84
N LEU A 230 -39.64 9.29 5.58
CA LEU A 230 -39.94 10.05 4.37
C LEU A 230 -38.62 10.52 3.74
N ILE A 231 -38.30 10.10 2.53
CA ILE A 231 -37.05 10.45 1.86
C ILE A 231 -37.37 11.21 0.58
N GLY A 232 -37.10 12.52 0.60
CA GLY A 232 -37.19 13.41 -0.56
C GLY A 232 -35.93 13.33 -1.40
N ASN A 233 -36.05 13.15 -2.71
CA ASN A 233 -34.92 13.21 -3.66
C ASN A 233 -33.66 12.51 -3.12
N GLY A 234 -33.82 11.25 -2.73
CA GLY A 234 -32.85 10.57 -1.87
C GLY A 234 -31.62 10.03 -2.61
N TYR A 235 -30.45 10.23 -2.01
CA TYR A 235 -29.25 9.45 -2.34
C TYR A 235 -29.31 8.13 -1.56
N VAL A 236 -29.76 7.05 -2.18
CA VAL A 236 -29.97 5.73 -1.53
C VAL A 236 -29.14 4.61 -2.18
N SER A 237 -28.98 4.66 -3.50
CA SER A 237 -28.16 3.72 -4.28
C SER A 237 -27.31 4.50 -5.31
N PRO A 238 -26.03 4.79 -5.00
CA PRO A 238 -25.07 5.41 -5.92
C PRO A 238 -25.04 4.79 -7.33
N LEU A 239 -25.23 3.48 -7.45
CA LEU A 239 -25.30 2.73 -8.71
C LEU A 239 -26.50 3.16 -9.55
N ASP A 240 -27.68 3.23 -8.93
CA ASP A 240 -28.93 3.51 -9.63
C ASP A 240 -29.10 5.01 -9.89
N THR A 241 -28.64 5.89 -9.00
CA THR A 241 -28.51 7.34 -9.30
C THR A 241 -27.62 7.58 -10.53
N LEU A 242 -26.50 6.84 -10.65
CA LEU A 242 -25.61 6.93 -11.80
C LEU A 242 -26.26 6.41 -13.10
N TYR A 243 -27.03 5.32 -13.03
CA TYR A 243 -27.89 4.89 -14.15
C TYR A 243 -28.90 5.97 -14.53
N GLY A 244 -29.50 6.61 -13.53
CA GLY A 244 -30.49 7.65 -13.70
C GLY A 244 -29.99 8.91 -14.40
N TYR A 245 -28.69 9.23 -14.32
CA TYR A 245 -28.08 10.28 -15.16
C TYR A 245 -28.22 9.97 -16.65
N TYR A 246 -28.15 8.70 -17.08
CA TYR A 246 -28.36 8.33 -18.48
C TYR A 246 -29.82 8.56 -18.91
N GLU A 247 -30.78 8.03 -18.16
CA GLU A 247 -32.21 8.22 -18.48
C GLU A 247 -32.57 9.71 -18.54
N THR A 248 -32.17 10.49 -17.52
CA THR A 248 -32.56 11.90 -17.36
C THR A 248 -31.87 12.84 -18.35
N LEU A 249 -30.59 12.61 -18.71
CA LEU A 249 -29.84 13.48 -19.64
C LEU A 249 -29.93 13.04 -21.11
N CYS A 250 -30.09 11.74 -21.38
CA CYS A 250 -30.00 11.17 -22.73
C CYS A 250 -31.31 10.61 -23.28
N THR A 251 -32.40 10.70 -22.52
CA THR A 251 -33.76 10.40 -22.98
C THR A 251 -34.71 11.55 -22.61
N THR A 252 -36.02 11.33 -22.71
CA THR A 252 -37.08 12.24 -22.24
C THR A 252 -37.74 11.74 -20.94
N LYS A 253 -37.07 10.85 -20.20
CA LYS A 253 -37.65 10.11 -19.08
C LYS A 253 -36.83 10.20 -17.79
N PRO A 254 -37.42 10.68 -16.69
CA PRO A 254 -38.56 11.59 -16.60
C PRO A 254 -38.13 13.07 -16.71
N GLY A 255 -39.11 13.97 -16.88
CA GLY A 255 -38.96 15.39 -16.54
C GLY A 255 -38.62 16.36 -17.68
N VAL A 256 -37.97 15.92 -18.76
CA VAL A 256 -37.55 16.78 -19.88
C VAL A 256 -38.18 16.39 -21.22
N ASP A 257 -38.60 17.39 -21.98
CA ASP A 257 -39.31 17.23 -23.26
C ASP A 257 -38.40 16.77 -24.41
N GLU A 258 -37.10 17.12 -24.36
CA GLU A 258 -36.05 16.68 -25.28
C GLU A 258 -34.78 16.27 -24.52
N PRO A 259 -33.94 15.35 -25.04
CA PRO A 259 -32.68 14.96 -24.41
C PRO A 259 -31.70 16.12 -24.26
N VAL A 260 -31.23 16.35 -23.03
CA VAL A 260 -30.28 17.41 -22.68
C VAL A 260 -28.89 17.18 -23.30
N PHE A 261 -28.50 15.93 -23.49
CA PHE A 261 -27.21 15.54 -24.05
C PHE A 261 -27.29 15.12 -25.52
N ASN A 262 -26.30 15.59 -26.29
CA ASN A 262 -26.11 15.14 -27.65
C ASN A 262 -25.70 13.65 -27.70
N GLN A 263 -25.96 13.03 -28.85
CA GLN A 263 -25.78 11.59 -29.04
C GLN A 263 -24.35 11.10 -28.74
N THR A 264 -23.33 11.95 -28.93
CA THR A 264 -21.93 11.64 -28.58
C THR A 264 -21.72 11.50 -27.07
N ARG A 265 -22.22 12.45 -26.25
CA ARG A 265 -22.18 12.33 -24.79
C ARG A 265 -22.96 11.10 -24.30
N CYS A 266 -24.09 10.81 -24.93
CA CYS A 266 -24.92 9.65 -24.60
C CYS A 266 -24.27 8.31 -24.96
N HIS A 267 -23.51 8.25 -26.06
CA HIS A 267 -22.67 7.09 -26.38
C HIS A 267 -21.62 6.87 -25.28
N ILE A 268 -20.91 7.93 -24.87
CA ILE A 268 -19.90 7.87 -23.81
C ILE A 268 -20.50 7.34 -22.49
N ILE A 269 -21.68 7.82 -22.08
CA ILE A 269 -22.33 7.31 -20.86
C ILE A 269 -22.72 5.83 -21.04
N SER A 270 -23.41 5.47 -22.12
CA SER A 270 -23.91 4.10 -22.33
C SER A 270 -22.80 3.04 -22.50
N GLU A 271 -21.62 3.40 -23.05
CA GLU A 271 -20.46 2.50 -23.09
C GLU A 271 -19.82 2.28 -21.72
N ASN A 272 -19.77 3.30 -20.86
CA ASN A 272 -19.12 3.21 -19.55
C ASN A 272 -20.04 2.67 -18.44
N LEU A 273 -21.36 2.86 -18.57
CA LEU A 273 -22.35 2.52 -17.55
C LEU A 273 -22.38 1.03 -17.15
N PRO A 274 -22.20 0.03 -18.05
CA PRO A 274 -22.10 -1.38 -17.66
C PRO A 274 -20.86 -1.66 -16.79
N ARG A 275 -19.72 -1.02 -17.09
CA ARG A 275 -18.49 -1.13 -16.30
C ARG A 275 -18.71 -0.53 -14.91
N CYS A 276 -19.43 0.59 -14.83
CA CYS A 276 -19.84 1.23 -13.58
C CYS A 276 -20.75 0.37 -12.69
N ILE A 277 -21.81 -0.18 -13.26
CA ILE A 277 -22.71 -1.11 -12.55
C ILE A 277 -21.88 -2.27 -11.97
N SER A 278 -20.96 -2.85 -12.75
CA SER A 278 -20.14 -3.97 -12.30
C SER A 278 -19.18 -3.66 -11.13
N ILE A 279 -18.66 -2.43 -11.03
CA ILE A 279 -17.76 -2.06 -9.91
C ILE A 279 -18.55 -1.68 -8.65
N TYR A 280 -19.70 -1.01 -8.78
CA TYR A 280 -20.58 -0.75 -7.63
C TYR A 280 -21.19 -2.05 -7.08
N GLU A 281 -21.61 -3.00 -7.93
CA GLU A 281 -22.05 -4.34 -7.46
C GLU A 281 -20.98 -5.07 -6.64
N VAL A 282 -19.70 -4.85 -6.96
CA VAL A 282 -18.56 -5.45 -6.27
C VAL A 282 -18.27 -4.71 -4.95
N CYS A 283 -18.32 -3.37 -4.92
CA CYS A 283 -18.28 -2.57 -3.69
C CYS A 283 -19.45 -2.93 -2.73
N TYR A 284 -20.69 -3.05 -3.25
CA TYR A 284 -21.85 -3.44 -2.45
C TYR A 284 -21.76 -4.86 -1.87
N ARG A 285 -20.99 -5.76 -2.49
CA ARG A 285 -20.76 -7.13 -2.01
C ARG A 285 -19.57 -7.23 -1.07
N TYR A 286 -18.58 -6.36 -1.25
CA TYR A 286 -17.35 -6.30 -0.49
C TYR A 286 -17.02 -4.82 -0.23
N PRO A 287 -17.59 -4.20 0.82
CA PRO A 287 -17.42 -2.78 1.11
C PRO A 287 -16.04 -2.51 1.73
N ASP A 288 -15.01 -2.61 0.90
CA ASP A 288 -13.64 -2.21 1.16
C ASP A 288 -13.40 -0.78 0.67
N GLU A 289 -12.64 0.01 1.42
CA GLU A 289 -12.44 1.43 1.16
C GLU A 289 -11.78 1.71 -0.20
N VAL A 290 -10.75 0.93 -0.56
CA VAL A 290 -10.00 1.09 -1.81
C VAL A 290 -10.84 0.64 -3.00
N LEU A 291 -11.57 -0.46 -2.84
CA LEU A 291 -12.47 -1.04 -3.84
C LEU A 291 -13.68 -0.14 -4.13
N CYS A 292 -14.27 0.45 -3.09
CA CYS A 292 -15.36 1.39 -3.24
C CYS A 292 -14.89 2.74 -3.81
N LYS A 293 -13.76 3.30 -3.36
CA LYS A 293 -13.19 4.50 -4.00
C LYS A 293 -12.77 4.27 -5.46
N ALA A 294 -12.46 3.03 -5.85
CA ALA A 294 -12.23 2.68 -7.25
C ALA A 294 -13.50 2.82 -8.13
N THR A 295 -14.71 2.97 -7.57
CA THR A 295 -15.90 3.31 -8.37
C THR A 295 -15.76 4.70 -8.99
N ASP A 296 -15.11 5.67 -8.33
CA ASP A 296 -14.84 6.99 -8.95
C ASP A 296 -13.81 6.92 -10.07
N ALA A 297 -12.78 6.08 -9.93
CA ALA A 297 -11.81 5.86 -11.00
C ALA A 297 -12.41 5.20 -12.26
N VAL A 298 -13.55 4.51 -12.12
CA VAL A 298 -14.28 3.85 -13.22
C VAL A 298 -15.44 4.71 -13.74
N CYS A 299 -16.15 5.41 -12.86
CA CYS A 299 -17.35 6.19 -13.16
C CYS A 299 -17.12 7.69 -13.26
N GLY A 300 -15.88 8.13 -13.05
CA GLY A 300 -15.45 9.51 -13.20
C GLY A 300 -15.82 10.11 -14.55
N VAL A 301 -15.87 9.34 -15.64
CA VAL A 301 -16.32 9.83 -16.95
C VAL A 301 -17.80 10.26 -16.95
N ILE A 302 -18.67 9.51 -16.26
CA ILE A 302 -20.10 9.83 -16.16
C ILE A 302 -20.33 10.96 -15.15
N LYS A 303 -19.63 10.92 -13.99
CA LYS A 303 -19.67 12.00 -13.00
C LYS A 303 -19.10 13.31 -13.55
N GLU A 304 -17.99 13.29 -14.31
CA GLU A 304 -17.39 14.44 -14.99
C GLU A 304 -18.34 15.06 -16.02
N LEU A 305 -19.09 14.24 -16.77
CA LEU A 305 -20.11 14.76 -17.70
C LEU A 305 -21.26 15.47 -16.97
N TYR A 306 -21.69 14.97 -15.81
CA TYR A 306 -22.67 15.63 -14.94
C TYR A 306 -22.10 16.93 -14.33
N HIS A 307 -20.97 16.87 -13.63
CA HIS A 307 -20.37 18.03 -12.96
C HIS A 307 -19.95 19.15 -13.94
N ASN A 308 -19.60 18.83 -15.19
CA ASN A 308 -19.32 19.85 -16.20
C ASN A 308 -20.58 20.61 -16.68
N GLU A 309 -21.79 20.11 -16.44
CA GLU A 309 -23.01 20.92 -16.63
C GLU A 309 -23.36 21.72 -15.38
N SER A 310 -23.14 21.16 -14.19
CA SER A 310 -23.53 21.76 -12.91
C SER A 310 -22.42 22.57 -12.25
N HIS A 311 -22.30 23.82 -12.70
CA HIS A 311 -21.42 24.89 -12.20
C HIS A 311 -22.17 26.24 -12.28
N ALA A 312 -21.73 27.30 -11.60
CA ALA A 312 -22.38 28.62 -11.72
C ALA A 312 -22.42 29.11 -13.19
N GLY A 313 -23.60 29.52 -13.66
CA GLY A 313 -23.87 29.83 -15.08
C GLY A 313 -24.12 28.62 -15.99
N GLY A 314 -23.84 27.41 -15.50
CA GLY A 314 -24.31 26.13 -16.07
C GLY A 314 -25.73 25.79 -15.59
N ARG A 315 -26.10 24.51 -15.59
CA ARG A 315 -27.41 24.02 -15.13
C ARG A 315 -27.45 23.85 -13.62
N ASP A 316 -28.61 24.13 -13.03
CA ASP A 316 -28.90 23.80 -11.64
C ASP A 316 -29.01 22.25 -11.51
N PRO A 317 -28.26 21.60 -10.60
CA PRO A 317 -28.32 20.16 -10.39
C PRO A 317 -29.62 19.71 -9.70
N PHE A 318 -30.35 20.62 -9.06
CA PHE A 318 -31.60 20.35 -8.33
C PHE A 318 -32.85 20.68 -9.17
N ASP A 319 -32.70 21.47 -10.24
CA ASP A 319 -33.70 21.67 -11.29
C ASP A 319 -33.03 21.79 -12.66
N ILE A 320 -33.02 20.70 -13.42
CA ILE A 320 -32.43 20.58 -14.76
C ILE A 320 -32.95 21.61 -15.78
N THR A 321 -34.07 22.28 -15.49
CA THR A 321 -34.68 23.33 -16.33
C THR A 321 -34.22 24.74 -15.97
N ARG A 322 -33.43 24.91 -14.90
CA ARG A 322 -32.84 26.17 -14.45
C ARG A 322 -31.33 26.24 -14.69
N THR A 323 -30.81 27.45 -14.66
CA THR A 323 -29.37 27.74 -14.58
C THR A 323 -28.94 27.94 -13.13
N CYS A 324 -27.78 27.42 -12.74
CA CYS A 324 -27.21 27.57 -11.41
C CYS A 324 -26.80 29.05 -11.17
N GLU A 325 -27.38 29.69 -10.14
CA GLU A 325 -27.20 31.13 -9.90
C GLU A 325 -25.87 31.46 -9.20
N VAL A 326 -25.41 30.56 -8.32
CA VAL A 326 -24.23 30.72 -7.44
C VAL A 326 -23.59 29.36 -7.15
N ASP A 327 -22.28 29.31 -6.90
CA ASP A 327 -21.60 28.04 -6.58
C ASP A 327 -22.02 27.41 -5.23
N HIS A 328 -22.78 28.15 -4.39
CA HIS A 328 -23.31 27.68 -3.11
C HIS A 328 -24.71 27.07 -3.26
N LEU A 329 -24.77 25.77 -3.56
CA LEU A 329 -25.99 24.99 -3.79
C LEU A 329 -26.94 25.58 -4.86
N CYS A 330 -26.42 26.36 -5.82
CA CYS A 330 -27.15 26.99 -6.93
C CYS A 330 -28.29 27.97 -6.61
N PHE A 331 -28.74 28.08 -5.35
CA PHE A 331 -29.78 29.00 -4.90
C PHE A 331 -29.19 30.22 -4.20
N SER A 332 -29.42 31.42 -4.75
CA SER A 332 -28.96 32.68 -4.14
C SER A 332 -29.46 32.91 -2.70
N GLN A 333 -30.57 32.29 -2.31
CA GLN A 333 -31.16 32.36 -0.97
C GLN A 333 -30.30 31.67 0.12
N THR A 334 -29.39 30.75 -0.22
CA THR A 334 -28.50 30.12 0.77
C THR A 334 -27.56 31.17 1.38
N LEU A 335 -26.96 32.01 0.53
CA LEU A 335 -26.14 33.15 0.97
C LEU A 335 -26.94 34.15 1.82
N GLU A 336 -28.26 34.26 1.59
CA GLU A 336 -29.15 35.11 2.39
C GLU A 336 -29.44 34.52 3.78
N ILE A 337 -29.65 33.20 3.90
CA ILE A 337 -29.74 32.49 5.18
C ILE A 337 -28.42 32.63 5.94
N GLN A 338 -27.30 32.36 5.27
CA GLN A 338 -25.97 32.46 5.88
C GLN A 338 -25.70 33.88 6.39
N LYS A 339 -26.05 34.91 5.60
CA LYS A 339 -25.97 36.32 6.00
C LYS A 339 -26.89 36.66 7.17
N TYR A 340 -28.09 36.10 7.25
CA TYR A 340 -29.06 36.35 8.31
C TYR A 340 -28.65 35.70 9.64
N ILE A 341 -28.24 34.43 9.63
CA ILE A 341 -27.76 33.74 10.83
C ILE A 341 -26.50 34.43 11.39
N ASN A 342 -25.54 34.83 10.53
CA ASN A 342 -24.33 35.57 10.93
C ASN A 342 -24.60 37.02 11.42
N LYS A 343 -25.85 37.49 11.58
CA LYS A 343 -26.14 38.79 12.20
C LYS A 343 -25.86 38.74 13.71
N PRO A 344 -25.11 39.70 14.30
CA PRO A 344 -24.81 39.69 15.74
C PRO A 344 -26.04 39.62 16.67
N SER A 345 -27.18 40.19 16.27
CA SER A 345 -28.44 40.10 17.00
C SER A 345 -29.01 38.67 17.02
N ILE A 346 -28.91 37.96 15.89
CA ILE A 346 -29.36 36.57 15.75
C ILE A 346 -28.40 35.64 16.48
N TRP A 347 -27.09 35.86 16.34
CA TRP A 347 -26.03 35.16 17.08
C TRP A 347 -26.25 35.20 18.61
N ALA A 348 -26.56 36.39 19.13
CA ALA A 348 -26.84 36.61 20.56
C ALA A 348 -28.19 36.03 21.00
N ALA A 349 -29.24 36.11 20.18
CA ALA A 349 -30.54 35.50 20.47
C ALA A 349 -30.43 33.97 20.55
N LEU A 350 -29.83 33.35 19.53
CA LEU A 350 -29.53 31.91 19.47
C LEU A 350 -28.58 31.44 20.58
N GLY A 351 -27.76 32.35 21.15
CA GLY A 351 -26.82 32.02 22.22
C GLY A 351 -25.63 31.17 21.74
N VAL A 352 -25.17 31.44 20.51
CA VAL A 352 -24.04 30.72 19.90
C VAL A 352 -22.73 31.11 20.60
N PRO A 353 -21.92 30.13 21.07
CA PRO A 353 -20.72 30.42 21.86
C PRO A 353 -19.54 30.91 21.02
N GLU A 354 -18.60 31.62 21.65
CA GLU A 354 -17.41 32.23 21.01
C GLU A 354 -16.49 31.25 20.26
N ALA A 355 -16.62 29.94 20.53
CA ALA A 355 -15.93 28.89 19.78
C ALA A 355 -16.35 28.84 18.30
N VAL A 356 -17.62 29.15 18.00
CA VAL A 356 -18.15 29.19 16.63
C VAL A 356 -17.91 30.59 16.05
N ARG A 357 -16.96 30.69 15.11
CA ARG A 357 -16.51 31.99 14.55
C ARG A 357 -17.46 32.58 13.52
N ASN A 358 -18.12 31.72 12.74
CA ASN A 358 -19.04 32.08 11.67
C ASN A 358 -19.90 30.86 11.35
N PHE A 359 -21.11 31.09 10.84
CA PHE A 359 -21.98 30.04 10.33
C PHE A 359 -21.70 29.84 8.84
N SER A 360 -21.57 28.57 8.44
CA SER A 360 -21.54 28.13 7.05
C SER A 360 -22.68 27.15 6.83
N ILE A 361 -23.39 27.26 5.70
CA ILE A 361 -24.41 26.27 5.33
C ILE A 361 -23.76 24.92 4.97
N GLU A 362 -22.55 24.96 4.43
CA GLU A 362 -21.82 23.78 3.95
C GLU A 362 -20.56 23.56 4.81
N SER A 363 -20.39 22.33 5.32
CA SER A 363 -19.22 21.91 6.10
C SER A 363 -18.27 21.09 5.21
N THR A 364 -17.16 21.72 4.79
CA THR A 364 -16.14 21.06 3.97
C THR A 364 -15.42 19.94 4.74
N GLU A 365 -15.39 20.09 6.05
CA GLU A 365 -14.77 19.21 7.03
C GLU A 365 -15.58 17.91 7.18
N VAL A 366 -16.91 18.00 7.32
CA VAL A 366 -17.81 16.84 7.32
C VAL A 366 -17.80 16.15 5.95
N ALA A 367 -17.91 16.91 4.86
CA ALA A 367 -17.87 16.35 3.50
C ALA A 367 -16.54 15.61 3.23
N SER A 368 -15.41 16.19 3.65
CA SER A 368 -14.09 15.56 3.57
C SER A 368 -13.97 14.33 4.48
N ALA A 369 -14.55 14.36 5.69
CA ALA A 369 -14.56 13.23 6.62
C ALA A 369 -15.32 12.03 6.05
N PHE A 370 -16.52 12.24 5.48
CA PHE A 370 -17.29 11.18 4.81
C PHE A 370 -16.59 10.68 3.54
N GLY A 371 -15.91 11.57 2.80
CA GLY A 371 -15.02 11.21 1.69
C GLY A 371 -13.83 10.33 2.07
N THR A 372 -13.51 10.16 3.37
CA THR A 372 -12.48 9.21 3.80
C THR A 372 -12.96 7.76 3.82
N THR A 373 -14.26 7.46 3.81
CA THR A 373 -14.76 6.08 4.03
C THR A 373 -15.50 5.50 2.82
N THR A 374 -16.21 4.37 3.03
CA THR A 374 -17.10 3.75 2.04
C THR A 374 -18.49 4.38 1.99
N ASP A 375 -18.83 5.33 2.87
CA ASP A 375 -20.22 5.79 3.09
C ASP A 375 -20.86 6.30 1.79
N LEU A 376 -20.20 7.26 1.11
CA LEU A 376 -20.61 7.84 -0.18
C LEU A 376 -20.80 6.82 -1.32
N TYR A 377 -20.23 5.63 -1.18
CA TYR A 377 -20.16 4.59 -2.21
C TYR A 377 -21.06 3.38 -1.90
N SER A 378 -21.63 3.33 -0.70
CA SER A 378 -22.47 2.23 -0.22
C SER A 378 -23.92 2.39 -0.71
N ASN A 379 -24.76 1.36 -0.57
CA ASN A 379 -26.21 1.54 -0.63
C ASN A 379 -26.80 1.24 0.73
N VAL A 380 -27.92 1.89 1.05
CA VAL A 380 -28.67 1.66 2.30
C VAL A 380 -30.02 0.96 2.04
N MET A 381 -30.13 0.22 0.94
CA MET A 381 -31.34 -0.53 0.61
C MET A 381 -31.65 -1.62 1.64
N ASN A 382 -30.63 -2.16 2.32
CA ASN A 382 -30.79 -3.14 3.39
C ASN A 382 -31.38 -2.52 4.66
N GLU A 383 -31.09 -1.26 4.94
CA GLU A 383 -31.61 -0.48 6.06
C GLU A 383 -33.09 -0.12 5.83
N ILE A 384 -33.45 0.27 4.59
CA ILE A 384 -34.84 0.46 4.17
C ILE A 384 -35.61 -0.86 4.24
N LYS A 385 -35.02 -1.97 3.78
CA LYS A 385 -35.60 -3.31 3.93
C LYS A 385 -35.83 -3.64 5.41
N TYR A 386 -34.83 -3.44 6.27
CA TYR A 386 -34.93 -3.71 7.71
C TYR A 386 -36.04 -2.86 8.36
N THR A 387 -36.18 -1.60 7.96
CA THR A 387 -37.27 -0.69 8.38
C THR A 387 -38.65 -1.26 8.02
N LEU A 388 -38.86 -1.67 6.77
CA LEU A 388 -40.10 -2.30 6.29
C LEU A 388 -40.38 -3.66 6.96
N GLU A 389 -39.35 -4.44 7.27
CA GLU A 389 -39.49 -5.74 7.95
C GLU A 389 -39.84 -5.62 9.44
N HIS A 390 -39.66 -4.44 10.05
CA HIS A 390 -40.06 -4.14 11.43
C HIS A 390 -41.37 -3.33 11.51
N GLY A 391 -42.09 -3.17 10.40
CA GLY A 391 -43.44 -2.58 10.41
C GLY A 391 -43.50 -1.06 10.37
N VAL A 392 -42.40 -0.38 10.02
CA VAL A 392 -42.34 1.08 9.81
C VAL A 392 -42.64 1.39 8.35
N ASP A 393 -43.51 2.38 8.11
CA ASP A 393 -43.90 2.81 6.77
C ASP A 393 -42.76 3.59 6.07
N VAL A 394 -42.62 3.43 4.76
CA VAL A 394 -41.59 4.12 3.97
C VAL A 394 -42.22 4.84 2.78
N LEU A 395 -42.02 6.16 2.71
CA LEU A 395 -42.34 7.00 1.55
C LEU A 395 -41.05 7.52 0.92
N ILE A 396 -40.88 7.26 -0.38
CA ILE A 396 -39.89 7.93 -1.23
C ILE A 396 -40.65 8.94 -2.10
N TYR A 397 -40.18 10.18 -2.18
CA TYR A 397 -40.77 11.20 -3.06
C TYR A 397 -39.70 11.92 -3.85
N ASN A 398 -39.92 12.14 -5.15
CA ASN A 398 -38.94 12.80 -6.01
C ASN A 398 -39.58 13.90 -6.88
N GLY A 399 -38.92 15.06 -6.94
CA GLY A 399 -39.11 16.01 -8.04
C GLY A 399 -38.54 15.43 -9.35
N ASN A 400 -39.34 15.42 -10.44
CA ASN A 400 -38.89 14.90 -11.73
C ASN A 400 -37.83 15.76 -12.45
N LEU A 401 -37.53 16.97 -11.94
CA LEU A 401 -36.54 17.88 -12.54
C LEU A 401 -35.19 17.85 -11.81
N ASP A 402 -35.11 17.21 -10.64
CA ASP A 402 -33.84 17.00 -9.95
C ASP A 402 -32.95 16.06 -10.77
N LEU A 403 -31.68 16.45 -10.93
CA LEU A 403 -30.66 15.66 -11.59
C LEU A 403 -29.77 14.94 -10.57
N ALA A 404 -29.41 15.61 -9.47
CA ALA A 404 -28.49 15.13 -8.44
C ALA A 404 -28.94 13.81 -7.81
N CYS A 405 -30.22 13.69 -7.47
CA CYS A 405 -30.84 12.46 -6.94
C CYS A 405 -32.07 12.07 -7.78
N ASN A 406 -31.92 12.15 -9.09
CA ASN A 406 -32.97 12.02 -10.08
C ASN A 406 -33.96 10.85 -9.88
N THR A 407 -35.18 11.06 -10.38
CA THR A 407 -36.31 10.12 -10.23
C THR A 407 -36.07 8.79 -10.94
N ALA A 408 -35.33 8.77 -12.06
CA ALA A 408 -35.06 7.52 -12.80
C ALA A 408 -34.25 6.51 -11.96
N GLY A 409 -33.18 6.99 -11.30
CA GLY A 409 -32.40 6.18 -10.38
C GLY A 409 -33.17 5.80 -9.12
N ASN A 410 -33.96 6.73 -8.59
CA ASN A 410 -34.77 6.49 -7.39
C ASN A 410 -35.88 5.44 -7.59
N LEU A 411 -36.61 5.50 -8.71
CA LEU A 411 -37.61 4.48 -9.06
C LEU A 411 -36.97 3.11 -9.28
N ARG A 412 -35.82 3.08 -9.97
CA ARG A 412 -35.10 1.83 -10.30
C ARG A 412 -34.63 1.08 -9.05
N TRP A 413 -34.04 1.74 -8.05
CA TRP A 413 -33.66 1.04 -6.82
C TRP A 413 -34.88 0.62 -6.00
N ALA A 414 -35.95 1.43 -5.98
CA ALA A 414 -37.19 1.10 -5.26
C ALA A 414 -37.86 -0.17 -5.82
N GLU A 415 -37.83 -0.37 -7.15
CA GLU A 415 -38.30 -1.60 -7.79
C GLU A 415 -37.33 -2.79 -7.62
N ALA A 416 -36.02 -2.53 -7.52
CA ALA A 416 -35.00 -3.55 -7.26
C ALA A 416 -34.93 -4.00 -5.77
N LEU A 417 -35.54 -3.25 -4.85
CA LEU A 417 -35.54 -3.51 -3.41
C LEU A 417 -36.10 -4.91 -3.08
N ARG A 418 -35.28 -5.77 -2.45
CA ARG A 418 -35.65 -7.16 -2.14
C ARG A 418 -36.34 -7.29 -0.79
N TRP A 419 -37.66 -7.17 -0.79
CA TRP A 419 -38.52 -7.30 0.40
C TRP A 419 -39.84 -8.02 0.06
N ASN A 420 -40.63 -8.35 1.08
CA ASN A 420 -41.87 -9.14 0.92
C ASN A 420 -42.91 -8.51 -0.02
N GLY A 421 -42.88 -7.19 -0.21
CA GLY A 421 -43.73 -6.45 -1.15
C GLY A 421 -43.11 -6.13 -2.50
N GLN A 422 -41.92 -6.65 -2.84
CA GLN A 422 -41.26 -6.33 -4.11
C GLN A 422 -42.15 -6.67 -5.31
N ALA A 423 -42.59 -7.93 -5.43
CA ALA A 423 -43.37 -8.39 -6.57
C ALA A 423 -44.64 -7.54 -6.84
N PRO A 424 -45.53 -7.26 -5.86
CA PRO A 424 -46.68 -6.39 -6.10
C PRO A 424 -46.26 -4.94 -6.42
N PHE A 425 -45.19 -4.41 -5.80
CA PHE A 425 -44.73 -3.03 -6.05
C PHE A 425 -44.14 -2.84 -7.45
N THR A 426 -43.43 -3.84 -7.98
CA THR A 426 -42.95 -3.83 -9.37
C THR A 426 -44.10 -4.01 -10.37
N SER A 427 -45.19 -4.71 -10.02
CA SER A 427 -46.36 -4.88 -10.90
C SER A 427 -47.38 -3.74 -10.85
N GLU A 428 -47.30 -2.84 -9.87
CA GLU A 428 -48.26 -1.73 -9.71
C GLU A 428 -47.89 -0.55 -10.62
N ASP A 429 -48.84 -0.08 -11.43
CA ASP A 429 -48.69 1.11 -12.28
C ASP A 429 -48.73 2.42 -11.47
N LEU A 430 -48.03 3.44 -11.97
CA LEU A 430 -48.03 4.80 -11.41
C LEU A 430 -49.36 5.52 -11.67
N LYS A 431 -50.10 5.82 -10.60
CA LYS A 431 -51.43 6.47 -10.62
C LYS A 431 -51.30 7.98 -10.43
N PRO A 432 -52.02 8.83 -11.19
CA PRO A 432 -51.93 10.28 -11.02
C PRO A 432 -52.50 10.74 -9.66
N TRP A 433 -51.78 11.61 -8.95
CA TRP A 433 -52.34 12.36 -7.81
C TRP A 433 -52.49 13.85 -8.14
N TYR A 434 -53.33 14.51 -7.34
CA TYR A 434 -53.79 15.86 -7.61
C TYR A 434 -53.70 16.73 -6.36
N SER A 435 -53.15 17.93 -6.51
CA SER A 435 -53.17 18.97 -5.49
C SER A 435 -54.28 19.98 -5.77
N ASN A 436 -54.69 20.72 -4.74
CA ASN A 436 -55.66 21.82 -4.87
C ASN A 436 -54.91 23.15 -4.87
N VAL A 437 -54.71 23.73 -6.05
CA VAL A 437 -53.97 24.98 -6.25
C VAL A 437 -54.96 26.08 -6.61
N GLY A 438 -55.14 27.06 -5.72
CA GLY A 438 -56.07 28.18 -5.93
C GLY A 438 -57.53 27.76 -6.13
N GLY A 439 -57.96 26.65 -5.52
CA GLY A 439 -59.31 26.09 -5.71
C GLY A 439 -59.46 25.16 -6.93
N SER A 440 -58.42 25.04 -7.76
CA SER A 440 -58.39 24.14 -8.93
C SER A 440 -57.68 22.83 -8.60
N LYS A 441 -58.30 21.70 -8.98
CA LYS A 441 -57.69 20.36 -8.84
C LYS A 441 -56.70 20.11 -9.98
N VAL A 442 -55.42 20.36 -9.72
CA VAL A 442 -54.32 20.23 -10.70
C VAL A 442 -53.62 18.89 -10.51
N LYS A 443 -53.24 18.18 -11.58
CA LYS A 443 -52.37 16.99 -11.46
C LYS A 443 -51.01 17.46 -10.92
N ALA A 444 -50.61 16.95 -9.76
CA ALA A 444 -49.38 17.36 -9.09
C ALA A 444 -48.24 16.36 -9.29
N GLY A 445 -48.57 15.07 -9.45
CA GLY A 445 -47.60 14.01 -9.65
C GLY A 445 -48.26 12.68 -10.00
N SER A 446 -47.50 11.59 -9.87
CA SER A 446 -48.01 10.22 -9.99
C SER A 446 -47.30 9.33 -8.96
N PHE A 447 -48.04 8.44 -8.29
CA PHE A 447 -47.55 7.62 -7.19
C PHE A 447 -47.89 6.14 -7.40
N LYS A 448 -47.15 5.25 -6.74
CA LYS A 448 -47.57 3.87 -6.50
C LYS A 448 -47.24 3.43 -5.09
N GLU A 449 -48.04 2.52 -4.56
CA GLU A 449 -47.92 2.05 -3.19
C GLU A 449 -48.36 0.59 -3.07
N VAL A 450 -47.80 -0.13 -2.09
CA VAL A 450 -48.29 -1.45 -1.68
C VAL A 450 -48.36 -1.56 -0.18
N PHE A 451 -49.32 -2.37 0.28
CA PHE A 451 -49.48 -2.76 1.67
C PHE A 451 -49.19 -4.25 1.80
N VAL A 452 -48.26 -4.59 2.68
CA VAL A 452 -47.93 -5.97 3.07
C VAL A 452 -48.40 -6.18 4.51
N SER A 453 -48.41 -7.42 5.01
CA SER A 453 -48.64 -7.69 6.44
C SER A 453 -47.38 -8.22 7.10
N VAL A 454 -47.06 -7.72 8.28
CA VAL A 454 -45.94 -8.14 9.13
C VAL A 454 -46.45 -8.55 10.50
N PRO A 455 -46.08 -9.73 11.02
CA PRO A 455 -46.34 -10.10 12.41
C PRO A 455 -45.75 -9.05 13.35
N ASN A 456 -46.54 -8.63 14.35
CA ASN A 456 -46.17 -7.66 15.38
C ASN A 456 -46.00 -6.19 14.92
N ALA A 457 -46.33 -5.83 13.68
CA ALA A 457 -46.44 -4.42 13.29
C ALA A 457 -47.65 -3.75 13.97
N VAL A 458 -47.51 -2.48 14.40
CA VAL A 458 -48.53 -1.73 15.18
C VAL A 458 -49.87 -1.62 14.43
N SER A 459 -49.82 -1.49 13.11
CA SER A 459 -50.98 -1.44 12.19
C SER A 459 -51.42 -2.81 11.66
N GLY A 460 -50.64 -3.87 11.91
CA GLY A 460 -50.72 -5.17 11.22
C GLY A 460 -50.33 -5.15 9.73
N LYS A 461 -50.00 -3.98 9.15
CA LYS A 461 -49.64 -3.79 7.74
C LYS A 461 -48.65 -2.65 7.52
N GLN A 462 -47.50 -2.93 6.91
CA GLN A 462 -46.57 -1.88 6.48
C GLN A 462 -46.84 -1.43 5.04
N ARG A 463 -46.60 -0.15 4.77
CA ARG A 463 -46.74 0.52 3.49
C ARG A 463 -45.36 0.87 2.90
N PHE A 464 -45.18 0.59 1.62
CA PHE A 464 -44.10 1.19 0.82
C PHE A 464 -44.74 2.00 -0.30
N ALA A 465 -44.35 3.27 -0.43
CA ALA A 465 -44.89 4.20 -1.41
C ALA A 465 -43.77 4.98 -2.12
N PHE A 466 -43.99 5.27 -3.40
CA PHE A 466 -43.12 6.08 -4.25
C PHE A 466 -43.94 7.13 -4.99
N ASP A 467 -43.52 8.40 -4.97
CA ASP A 467 -44.18 9.51 -5.65
C ASP A 467 -43.24 10.35 -6.54
N MET A 468 -43.77 10.89 -7.65
CA MET A 468 -43.02 11.69 -8.62
C MET A 468 -43.83 12.91 -9.14
N GLY A 469 -43.35 14.13 -8.88
CA GLY A 469 -44.05 15.41 -9.15
C GLY A 469 -43.84 16.01 -10.56
N SER A 470 -44.82 16.74 -11.13
CA SER A 470 -44.81 17.22 -12.54
C SER A 470 -44.60 18.74 -12.74
N LYS A 471 -44.00 19.12 -13.88
CA LYS A 471 -43.62 20.50 -14.29
C LYS A 471 -44.82 21.42 -14.59
N LYS A 472 -44.56 22.74 -14.59
CA LYS A 472 -45.46 23.86 -14.89
C LYS A 472 -44.84 24.74 -16.01
N GLU A 473 -45.65 25.28 -16.93
CA GLU A 473 -45.20 26.04 -18.11
C GLU A 473 -45.00 27.54 -17.84
N SER A 474 -43.94 28.17 -18.39
CA SER A 474 -43.96 29.56 -18.94
C SER A 474 -42.62 30.11 -19.51
N VAL A 475 -42.60 30.39 -20.83
CA VAL A 475 -41.95 31.55 -21.54
C VAL A 475 -40.41 31.63 -21.71
N ASP A 476 -39.99 31.80 -22.99
CA ASP A 476 -38.63 32.06 -23.51
C ASP A 476 -38.23 33.54 -23.66
N ILE A 477 -36.91 33.84 -23.64
CA ILE A 477 -36.26 34.95 -24.37
C ILE A 477 -34.84 34.52 -24.86
N SER A 478 -34.46 34.80 -26.12
CA SER A 478 -33.20 34.33 -26.74
C SER A 478 -32.52 35.35 -27.68
N VAL A 479 -31.18 35.48 -27.69
CA VAL A 479 -30.41 36.24 -28.71
C VAL A 479 -29.00 35.65 -29.02
N CYS A 480 -28.77 35.31 -30.30
CA CYS A 480 -27.60 35.49 -31.22
C CYS A 480 -26.22 36.05 -30.72
N GLN A 481 -25.04 35.87 -31.37
CA GLN A 481 -24.69 35.37 -32.73
C GLN A 481 -23.18 35.06 -32.96
N SER A 482 -22.84 34.17 -33.93
CA SER A 482 -21.76 34.14 -34.97
C SER A 482 -20.36 34.84 -34.81
N SER A 483 -19.24 34.51 -35.50
CA SER A 483 -19.02 33.81 -36.81
C SER A 483 -17.53 33.52 -37.19
N ARG A 484 -17.34 32.47 -38.03
CA ARG A 484 -16.41 32.33 -39.21
C ARG A 484 -14.89 32.02 -39.09
N GLU A 485 -14.46 31.15 -40.02
CA GLU A 485 -13.11 30.74 -40.48
C GLU A 485 -12.73 31.52 -41.78
N PRO A 486 -11.87 31.08 -42.76
CA PRO A 486 -10.86 29.99 -42.89
C PRO A 486 -9.44 30.54 -43.24
N THR A 487 -8.45 30.01 -44.01
CA THR A 487 -8.27 28.98 -45.09
C THR A 487 -6.80 28.49 -45.26
N ASN A 488 -6.58 27.23 -45.69
CA ASN A 488 -5.62 26.73 -46.72
C ASN A 488 -4.07 26.92 -46.54
N ASP A 489 -3.13 26.16 -47.15
CA ASP A 489 -3.18 24.98 -48.07
C ASP A 489 -1.88 24.10 -48.07
N GLU A 490 -1.98 22.88 -48.65
CA GLU A 490 -0.99 22.05 -49.42
C GLU A 490 0.53 21.94 -49.04
N ARG A 491 1.08 20.73 -48.73
CA ARG A 491 1.80 19.71 -49.60
C ARG A 491 3.25 20.05 -50.03
N ALA A 492 4.18 19.13 -50.34
CA ALA A 492 4.29 17.65 -50.25
C ALA A 492 5.79 17.19 -50.32
N GLU A 493 6.05 15.88 -50.16
CA GLU A 493 7.19 15.03 -50.67
C GLU A 493 8.66 15.51 -50.51
N ALA A 494 9.62 14.79 -49.88
CA ALA A 494 10.08 13.38 -49.88
C ALA A 494 11.25 13.09 -50.85
N LEU A 495 12.39 12.54 -50.33
CA LEU A 495 13.34 11.60 -51.00
C LEU A 495 14.58 11.27 -50.11
N GLU A 496 15.10 10.05 -50.25
CA GLU A 496 16.43 9.59 -49.77
C GLU A 496 17.38 9.42 -51.01
N PRO A 497 18.50 8.65 -51.01
CA PRO A 497 19.51 8.32 -49.98
C PRO A 497 20.98 8.58 -50.48
N GLN A 498 22.01 8.22 -49.67
CA GLN A 498 23.13 7.30 -50.03
C GLN A 498 24.53 7.60 -49.40
N ILE A 499 25.03 6.61 -48.65
CA ILE A 499 26.33 5.89 -48.80
C ILE A 499 27.58 6.69 -49.26
N TYR A 500 28.68 6.66 -48.47
CA TYR A 500 29.99 6.07 -48.88
C TYR A 500 30.91 5.76 -47.68
N THR A 501 32.10 5.20 -47.94
CA THR A 501 32.93 4.39 -47.01
C THR A 501 34.39 4.84 -46.87
N GLN A 502 35.03 4.58 -45.72
CA GLN A 502 36.34 3.88 -45.52
C GLN A 502 36.79 3.99 -44.03
N GLU A 503 37.35 2.95 -43.38
CA GLU A 503 38.78 2.55 -43.24
C GLU A 503 39.65 3.64 -42.54
N THR A 504 40.55 3.34 -41.59
CA THR A 504 41.61 2.31 -41.58
C THR A 504 41.93 1.77 -40.15
N GLN A 505 42.85 0.80 -40.08
CA GLN A 505 43.33 0.03 -38.90
C GLN A 505 44.21 0.82 -37.91
N LEU A 506 44.53 0.22 -36.75
CA LEU A 506 45.92 0.12 -36.24
C LEU A 506 46.08 -0.84 -35.02
N GLU A 507 46.79 -1.96 -35.28
CA GLU A 507 47.78 -2.66 -34.43
C GLU A 507 47.48 -3.35 -33.07
N ILE A 508 48.44 -4.22 -32.71
CA ILE A 508 48.43 -5.32 -31.72
C ILE A 508 49.83 -5.41 -31.08
N GLY A 509 49.90 -5.82 -29.80
CA GLY A 509 51.13 -6.28 -29.13
C GLY A 509 51.02 -6.22 -27.60
N ASP A 510 51.65 -7.09 -26.82
CA ASP A 510 52.23 -8.41 -27.13
C ASP A 510 52.18 -9.28 -25.85
N ASP A 511 52.34 -10.59 -25.96
CA ASP A 511 52.14 -11.54 -24.86
C ASP A 511 53.33 -11.66 -23.89
N THR A 512 53.06 -12.11 -22.67
CA THR A 512 54.02 -12.85 -21.84
C THR A 512 53.25 -13.83 -20.95
N ASP A 513 53.52 -15.12 -21.11
CA ASP A 513 52.74 -16.23 -20.55
C ASP A 513 53.19 -16.53 -19.10
N ASP A 514 52.33 -16.29 -18.10
CA ASP A 514 52.56 -16.70 -16.72
C ASP A 514 51.23 -16.80 -15.92
N ASP A 515 50.81 -18.03 -15.60
CA ASP A 515 49.67 -18.48 -14.79
C ASP A 515 48.31 -17.73 -14.89
N VAL A 516 47.32 -18.40 -15.49
CA VAL A 516 45.90 -17.96 -15.57
C VAL A 516 45.17 -18.13 -14.23
N VAL A 517 45.63 -17.42 -13.20
CA VAL A 517 44.92 -17.23 -11.92
C VAL A 517 44.72 -15.74 -11.70
N SER A 518 43.46 -15.31 -11.53
CA SER A 518 43.16 -13.90 -11.34
C SER A 518 43.92 -13.34 -10.11
N PRO A 519 44.60 -12.18 -10.21
CA PRO A 519 45.30 -11.56 -9.09
C PRO A 519 44.44 -11.38 -7.83
N GLU A 520 43.13 -11.22 -8.03
CA GLU A 520 42.06 -11.16 -7.04
C GLU A 520 42.00 -12.43 -6.17
N VAL A 521 41.96 -13.60 -6.80
CA VAL A 521 41.94 -14.91 -6.12
C VAL A 521 43.27 -15.15 -5.42
N ARG A 522 44.40 -14.93 -6.12
CA ARG A 522 45.76 -15.15 -5.56
C ARG A 522 46.07 -14.27 -4.34
N ALA A 523 45.43 -13.12 -4.20
CA ALA A 523 45.57 -12.23 -3.05
C ALA A 523 44.78 -12.68 -1.79
N SER A 524 43.72 -13.47 -2.00
CA SER A 524 42.62 -13.67 -1.04
C SER A 524 42.45 -15.12 -0.58
N VAL A 525 42.80 -16.08 -1.43
CA VAL A 525 42.61 -17.52 -1.22
C VAL A 525 43.93 -18.15 -0.75
N PRO A 526 43.95 -18.88 0.38
CA PRO A 526 45.18 -19.52 0.87
C PRO A 526 45.59 -20.72 0.02
N ALA A 527 46.89 -21.04 0.05
CA ALA A 527 47.38 -22.37 -0.33
C ALA A 527 46.68 -23.44 0.53
N ASP A 528 46.48 -24.64 -0.03
CA ASP A 528 45.84 -25.72 0.73
C ASP A 528 46.81 -26.34 1.75
N ASP A 529 46.24 -26.86 2.83
CA ASP A 529 46.90 -27.58 3.91
C ASP A 529 46.02 -28.81 4.22
N GLU A 530 46.53 -30.00 3.89
CA GLU A 530 45.73 -31.21 3.77
C GLU A 530 45.46 -31.90 5.11
N ASP A 531 46.33 -31.70 6.10
CA ASP A 531 46.29 -32.39 7.40
C ASP A 531 45.35 -31.71 8.42
N ILE A 532 44.81 -30.53 8.07
CA ILE A 532 43.92 -29.76 8.94
C ILE A 532 42.53 -30.44 9.06
N PRO A 533 42.03 -30.73 10.27
CA PRO A 533 40.74 -31.38 10.46
C PRO A 533 39.57 -30.49 10.06
N VAL A 534 38.65 -31.02 9.25
CA VAL A 534 37.54 -30.26 8.65
C VAL A 534 36.19 -30.59 9.27
N ASN A 535 35.79 -31.86 9.25
CA ASN A 535 34.49 -32.32 9.74
C ASN A 535 34.54 -32.60 11.25
N THR A 536 34.16 -31.62 12.08
CA THR A 536 34.38 -31.68 13.55
C THR A 536 33.15 -31.25 14.34
N PHE A 537 33.03 -31.74 15.59
CA PHE A 537 31.91 -31.40 16.47
C PHE A 537 31.72 -29.88 16.64
N ARG A 538 32.79 -29.12 16.87
CA ARG A 538 32.69 -27.66 17.05
C ARG A 538 32.32 -26.92 15.77
N ALA A 539 32.72 -27.39 14.59
CA ALA A 539 32.32 -26.80 13.32
C ALA A 539 30.79 -26.89 13.12
N TRP A 540 30.20 -28.05 13.46
CA TRP A 540 28.74 -28.23 13.43
C TRP A 540 28.02 -27.45 14.54
N PHE A 541 28.52 -27.51 15.79
CA PHE A 541 27.89 -26.81 16.91
C PHE A 541 27.87 -25.29 16.73
N LEU A 542 29.03 -24.69 16.41
CA LEU A 542 29.13 -23.24 16.16
C LEU A 542 28.41 -22.84 14.87
N GLY A 543 28.38 -23.71 13.85
CA GLY A 543 27.62 -23.51 12.63
C GLY A 543 26.12 -23.42 12.91
N ILE A 544 25.54 -24.45 13.54
CA ILE A 544 24.11 -24.50 13.86
C ILE A 544 23.71 -23.36 14.80
N VAL A 545 24.42 -23.17 15.93
CA VAL A 545 24.07 -22.12 16.91
C VAL A 545 24.24 -20.71 16.32
N GLY A 546 25.32 -20.48 15.57
CA GLY A 546 25.54 -19.22 14.86
C GLY A 546 24.47 -18.94 13.81
N THR A 547 24.04 -19.96 13.06
CA THR A 547 22.95 -19.85 12.08
C THR A 547 21.61 -19.58 12.76
N VAL A 548 21.26 -20.26 13.86
CA VAL A 548 20.03 -19.97 14.63
C VAL A 548 20.01 -18.51 15.08
N ILE A 549 21.06 -18.03 15.75
CA ILE A 549 21.11 -16.67 16.30
C ILE A 549 21.06 -15.62 15.17
N LEU A 550 21.86 -15.78 14.11
CA LEU A 550 21.86 -14.85 12.98
C LEU A 550 20.51 -14.83 12.24
N THR A 551 19.87 -16.01 12.12
CA THR A 551 18.56 -16.14 11.48
C THR A 551 17.47 -15.49 12.31
N ALA A 552 17.45 -15.73 13.62
CA ALA A 552 16.46 -15.17 14.52
C ALA A 552 16.51 -13.64 14.53
N LEU A 553 17.72 -13.06 14.67
CA LEU A 553 17.90 -11.61 14.67
C LEU A 553 17.50 -10.99 13.32
N ASN A 554 17.96 -11.53 12.19
CA ASN A 554 17.57 -11.01 10.87
C ASN A 554 16.06 -11.13 10.62
N GLN A 555 15.44 -12.26 10.99
CA GLN A 555 13.99 -12.45 10.80
C GLN A 555 13.14 -11.50 11.65
N PHE A 556 13.62 -11.14 12.84
CA PHE A 556 12.95 -10.19 13.72
C PHE A 556 13.11 -8.75 13.22
N PHE A 557 14.34 -8.33 12.88
CA PHE A 557 14.62 -6.98 12.39
C PHE A 557 14.10 -6.69 10.98
N GLN A 558 13.76 -7.72 10.19
CA GLN A 558 13.04 -7.59 8.91
C GLN A 558 11.68 -6.89 9.06
N LEU A 559 11.04 -6.98 10.23
CA LEU A 559 9.72 -6.41 10.51
C LEU A 559 9.79 -4.98 11.08
N HIS A 560 10.98 -4.52 11.48
CA HIS A 560 11.22 -3.20 12.08
C HIS A 560 11.32 -2.10 11.01
N SER A 561 11.08 -0.84 11.39
CA SER A 561 11.28 0.34 10.55
C SER A 561 12.20 1.36 11.23
N PRO A 562 13.39 1.68 10.66
CA PRO A 562 13.97 1.09 9.45
C PRO A 562 14.39 -0.38 9.69
N PRO A 563 14.35 -1.24 8.66
CA PRO A 563 14.79 -2.63 8.79
C PRO A 563 16.31 -2.71 8.96
N LEU A 564 16.79 -3.63 9.80
CA LEU A 564 18.21 -3.79 10.12
C LEU A 564 18.76 -5.14 9.65
N PHE A 565 19.98 -5.14 9.09
CA PHE A 565 20.58 -6.29 8.44
C PHE A 565 21.90 -6.69 9.10
N LEU A 566 21.99 -7.92 9.60
CA LEU A 566 23.19 -8.49 10.18
C LEU A 566 23.87 -9.43 9.17
N SER A 567 25.05 -9.02 8.70
CA SER A 567 25.87 -9.83 7.80
C SER A 567 26.39 -11.10 8.47
N ALA A 568 26.59 -12.16 7.68
CA ALA A 568 27.24 -13.40 8.11
C ALA A 568 28.64 -13.18 8.74
N TYR A 569 29.32 -12.06 8.45
CA TYR A 569 30.56 -11.68 9.13
C TYR A 569 30.40 -11.60 10.66
N LEU A 570 29.23 -11.19 11.18
CA LEU A 570 28.97 -11.13 12.63
C LEU A 570 29.02 -12.53 13.25
N ALA A 571 28.39 -13.52 12.62
CA ALA A 571 28.44 -14.92 13.08
C ALA A 571 29.87 -15.47 13.04
N ILE A 572 30.65 -15.16 12.00
CA ILE A 572 32.05 -15.58 11.88
C ILE A 572 32.92 -14.91 12.96
N LEU A 573 32.69 -13.62 13.26
CA LEU A 573 33.37 -12.87 14.32
C LEU A 573 33.08 -13.42 15.71
N VAL A 574 31.80 -13.63 16.05
CA VAL A 574 31.38 -14.14 17.38
C VAL A 574 31.84 -15.59 17.59
N THR A 575 31.81 -16.43 16.55
CA THR A 575 32.25 -17.84 16.67
C THR A 575 33.76 -18.02 16.75
N PHE A 576 34.58 -17.02 16.39
CA PHE A 576 36.04 -17.10 16.50
C PHE A 576 36.54 -17.27 17.96
N PRO A 577 36.21 -16.38 18.93
CA PRO A 577 36.58 -16.58 20.32
C PRO A 577 35.90 -17.82 20.93
N CYS A 578 34.65 -18.13 20.55
CA CYS A 578 33.98 -19.36 21.01
C CYS A 578 34.72 -20.63 20.57
N GLY A 579 35.19 -20.70 19.31
CA GLY A 579 35.97 -21.84 18.82
C GLY A 579 37.34 -21.98 19.48
N ARG A 580 38.01 -20.85 19.79
CA ARG A 580 39.25 -20.82 20.60
C ARG A 580 39.00 -21.24 22.06
N LEU A 581 37.86 -20.89 22.64
CA LEU A 581 37.46 -21.34 23.98
C LEU A 581 37.13 -22.85 23.99
N MET A 582 36.42 -23.35 22.97
CA MET A 582 36.14 -24.78 22.79
C MET A 582 37.43 -25.60 22.58
N GLU A 583 38.45 -25.05 21.92
CA GLU A 583 39.80 -25.63 21.83
C GLU A 583 40.50 -25.72 23.20
N ALA A 584 40.31 -24.73 24.08
CA ALA A 584 40.93 -24.72 25.41
C ALA A 584 40.18 -25.56 26.45
N VAL A 585 38.87 -25.79 26.28
CA VAL A 585 37.99 -26.39 27.30
C VAL A 585 37.53 -27.81 26.96
N LEU A 586 37.34 -28.17 25.68
CA LEU A 586 36.82 -29.49 25.34
C LEU A 586 37.88 -30.60 25.45
N PRO A 587 37.54 -31.79 25.96
CA PRO A 587 38.47 -32.90 26.04
C PRO A 587 38.72 -33.53 24.65
N GLU A 588 39.95 -34.02 24.43
CA GLU A 588 40.35 -34.75 23.22
C GLU A 588 39.83 -36.21 23.17
N ARG A 589 38.90 -36.56 24.05
CA ARG A 589 38.38 -37.93 24.21
C ARG A 589 37.69 -38.39 22.94
N LYS A 590 38.16 -39.51 22.39
CA LYS A 590 37.55 -40.18 21.23
C LYS A 590 36.35 -40.99 21.69
N TRP A 591 35.18 -40.66 21.16
CA TRP A 591 33.91 -41.35 21.36
C TRP A 591 33.65 -42.28 20.17
N LYS A 592 33.03 -43.45 20.42
CA LYS A 592 32.71 -44.43 19.38
C LYS A 592 31.23 -44.80 19.47
N ILE A 593 30.41 -44.33 18.54
CA ILE A 593 28.95 -44.47 18.55
C ILE A 593 28.51 -45.00 17.17
N LEU A 594 27.73 -46.09 17.15
CA LEU A 594 27.19 -46.70 15.93
C LEU A 594 28.23 -46.91 14.80
N GLY A 595 29.44 -47.35 15.18
CA GLY A 595 30.58 -47.57 14.28
C GLY A 595 31.43 -46.33 13.98
N TRP A 596 30.90 -45.12 14.16
CA TRP A 596 31.62 -43.86 13.93
C TRP A 596 32.51 -43.49 15.12
N THR A 597 33.76 -43.10 14.85
CA THR A 597 34.68 -42.52 15.84
C THR A 597 34.81 -41.01 15.63
N PHE A 598 34.49 -40.21 16.64
CA PHE A 598 34.70 -38.75 16.63
C PHE A 598 35.31 -38.27 17.94
N THR A 599 35.91 -37.07 17.94
CA THR A 599 36.40 -36.40 19.15
C THR A 599 35.71 -35.06 19.31
N THR A 600 35.48 -34.68 20.57
CA THR A 600 34.98 -33.35 20.94
C THR A 600 36.02 -32.25 20.72
N ASN A 601 37.32 -32.59 20.80
CA ASN A 601 38.43 -31.68 20.50
C ASN A 601 39.47 -32.37 19.58
N PRO A 602 39.49 -32.06 18.28
CA PRO A 602 40.49 -32.57 17.33
C PRO A 602 41.78 -31.73 17.26
N GLY A 603 42.10 -30.96 18.30
CA GLY A 603 43.28 -30.08 18.34
C GLY A 603 42.93 -28.61 18.12
N ARG A 604 43.75 -27.87 17.36
CA ARG A 604 43.57 -26.40 17.21
C ARG A 604 42.35 -26.04 16.36
N PHE A 605 41.58 -25.02 16.79
CA PHE A 605 40.50 -24.47 15.98
C PHE A 605 41.06 -23.79 14.72
N ASN A 606 40.49 -24.09 13.54
CA ASN A 606 41.15 -23.75 12.27
C ASN A 606 40.22 -23.13 11.20
N GLN A 607 40.83 -22.64 10.12
CA GLN A 607 40.12 -21.96 9.02
C GLN A 607 39.11 -22.83 8.27
N LYS A 608 39.27 -24.17 8.23
CA LYS A 608 38.35 -25.09 7.54
C LYS A 608 37.14 -25.41 8.42
N GLU A 609 37.33 -25.63 9.72
CA GLU A 609 36.23 -25.69 10.70
C GLU A 609 35.42 -24.39 10.72
N HIS A 610 36.10 -23.23 10.70
CA HIS A 610 35.47 -21.92 10.72
C HIS A 610 34.79 -21.57 9.38
N CYS A 611 35.29 -22.10 8.26
CA CYS A 611 34.61 -22.03 6.96
C CYS A 611 33.28 -22.78 6.96
N ILE A 612 33.14 -23.90 7.68
CA ILE A 612 31.85 -24.61 7.80
C ILE A 612 30.80 -23.74 8.52
N VAL A 613 31.21 -22.96 9.52
CA VAL A 613 30.34 -21.95 10.15
C VAL A 613 29.90 -20.88 9.14
N ALA A 614 30.86 -20.34 8.36
CA ALA A 614 30.56 -19.37 7.31
C ALA A 614 29.60 -19.95 6.23
N ILE A 615 29.80 -21.21 5.82
CA ILE A 615 28.96 -21.92 4.85
C ILE A 615 27.50 -21.99 5.30
N MET A 616 27.22 -22.22 6.59
CA MET A 616 25.85 -22.22 7.11
C MET A 616 25.30 -20.80 7.31
N ALA A 617 26.11 -19.87 7.84
CA ALA A 617 25.69 -18.50 8.12
C ALA A 617 25.38 -17.69 6.85
N SER A 618 26.17 -17.84 5.78
CA SER A 618 25.98 -17.09 4.53
C SER A 618 24.72 -17.46 3.74
N LEU A 619 24.08 -18.62 4.02
CA LEU A 619 22.79 -18.97 3.41
C LEU A 619 21.62 -18.18 4.00
N VAL A 620 21.73 -17.78 5.27
CA VAL A 620 20.76 -16.91 5.95
C VAL A 620 20.64 -15.57 5.23
N THR A 621 21.77 -15.06 4.72
CA THR A 621 21.90 -13.74 4.09
C THR A 621 21.86 -13.79 2.55
N ALA A 622 21.35 -14.88 1.94
CA ALA A 622 21.22 -14.99 0.48
C ALA A 622 20.15 -14.02 -0.09
N PHE A 623 19.14 -13.72 0.72
CA PHE A 623 18.42 -12.45 0.64
C PHE A 623 18.95 -11.51 1.73
N ASP A 624 19.14 -10.26 1.33
CA ASP A 624 19.91 -9.28 2.07
C ASP A 624 19.16 -8.72 3.30
N ASN A 625 17.94 -9.22 3.56
CA ASN A 625 16.97 -8.70 4.53
C ASN A 625 16.36 -9.80 5.44
N GLY A 626 16.79 -11.06 5.32
CA GLY A 626 16.08 -12.21 5.93
C GLY A 626 15.39 -13.06 4.86
N SER A 627 14.08 -13.28 4.96
CA SER A 627 13.35 -14.15 4.02
C SER A 627 12.25 -13.46 3.24
N LEU A 628 12.37 -13.45 1.91
CA LEU A 628 11.36 -12.84 1.03
C LEU A 628 9.98 -13.51 1.14
N ALA A 629 9.95 -14.82 1.41
CA ALA A 629 8.71 -15.57 1.47
C ALA A 629 7.93 -15.32 2.78
N THR A 630 8.60 -14.85 3.85
CA THR A 630 7.90 -14.39 5.05
C THR A 630 7.25 -13.03 4.83
N ASP A 631 7.95 -12.07 4.20
CA ASP A 631 7.34 -10.77 3.83
C ASP A 631 6.08 -10.95 2.98
N VAL A 632 6.07 -11.93 2.07
CA VAL A 632 4.91 -12.18 1.19
C VAL A 632 3.69 -12.68 1.95
N TYR A 633 3.83 -13.60 2.92
CA TYR A 633 2.67 -14.02 3.70
C TYR A 633 2.28 -13.02 4.80
N VAL A 634 3.23 -12.21 5.31
CA VAL A 634 2.91 -11.04 6.15
C VAL A 634 2.13 -10.01 5.33
N ALA A 635 2.51 -9.77 4.08
CA ALA A 635 1.77 -8.91 3.15
C ALA A 635 0.35 -9.42 2.91
N PHE A 636 0.18 -10.74 2.68
CA PHE A 636 -1.12 -11.37 2.56
C PHE A 636 -1.99 -11.16 3.81
N GLU A 637 -1.45 -11.41 4.99
CA GLU A 637 -2.22 -11.44 6.24
C GLU A 637 -2.51 -10.05 6.82
N LYS A 638 -1.52 -9.14 6.79
CA LYS A 638 -1.60 -7.81 7.44
C LYS A 638 -1.98 -6.67 6.50
N PHE A 639 -1.64 -6.74 5.21
CA PHE A 639 -1.86 -5.66 4.24
C PHE A 639 -2.89 -5.99 3.14
N LEU A 640 -3.29 -7.26 3.00
CA LEU A 640 -4.29 -7.73 2.02
C LEU A 640 -5.40 -8.56 2.68
N HIS A 641 -5.37 -8.71 4.01
CA HIS A 641 -6.36 -9.40 4.85
C HIS A 641 -6.75 -10.83 4.43
N ILE A 642 -5.84 -11.53 3.75
CA ILE A 642 -5.97 -12.94 3.36
C ILE A 642 -5.52 -13.82 4.55
N PRO A 643 -6.38 -14.67 5.14
CA PRO A 643 -6.01 -15.48 6.30
C PRO A 643 -5.03 -16.60 5.93
N ILE A 644 -3.80 -16.55 6.48
CA ILE A 644 -2.76 -17.54 6.20
C ILE A 644 -2.56 -18.50 7.39
N SER A 645 -2.78 -19.80 7.15
CA SER A 645 -2.59 -20.83 8.19
C SER A 645 -1.11 -21.08 8.53
N LEU A 646 -0.83 -21.54 9.75
CA LEU A 646 0.52 -21.92 10.18
C LEU A 646 1.17 -22.96 9.26
N GLY A 647 0.39 -23.93 8.76
CA GLY A 647 0.84 -24.95 7.82
C GLY A 647 1.23 -24.37 6.45
N TYR A 648 0.50 -23.35 5.97
CA TYR A 648 0.88 -22.60 4.77
C TYR A 648 2.23 -21.92 4.97
N ARG A 649 2.40 -21.13 6.05
CA ARG A 649 3.67 -20.41 6.35
C ARG A 649 4.86 -21.36 6.32
N PHE A 650 4.73 -22.51 6.99
CA PHE A 650 5.75 -23.54 7.10
C PHE A 650 6.11 -24.18 5.75
N MET A 651 5.11 -24.63 4.97
CA MET A 651 5.35 -25.30 3.69
C MET A 651 5.78 -24.33 2.57
N PHE A 652 5.22 -23.13 2.51
CA PHE A 652 5.60 -22.09 1.54
C PHE A 652 7.06 -21.68 1.72
N LEU A 653 7.51 -21.50 2.97
CA LEU A 653 8.89 -21.14 3.27
C LEU A 653 9.89 -22.25 2.90
N LEU A 654 9.58 -23.52 3.23
CA LEU A 654 10.40 -24.67 2.84
C LEU A 654 10.54 -24.78 1.32
N THR A 655 9.41 -24.78 0.63
CA THR A 655 9.34 -25.08 -0.80
C THR A 655 9.97 -24.00 -1.66
N THR A 656 9.83 -22.72 -1.29
CA THR A 656 10.38 -21.60 -2.07
C THR A 656 11.89 -21.42 -1.91
N GLN A 657 12.46 -21.79 -0.74
CA GLN A 657 13.91 -21.78 -0.51
C GLN A 657 14.60 -23.05 -1.04
N ALA A 658 14.17 -24.23 -0.60
CA ALA A 658 14.91 -25.47 -0.83
C ALA A 658 14.84 -26.00 -2.28
N LEU A 659 13.87 -25.55 -3.09
CA LEU A 659 13.64 -26.06 -4.46
C LEU A 659 14.85 -25.85 -5.37
N SER A 660 15.55 -24.71 -5.26
CA SER A 660 16.74 -24.42 -6.08
C SER A 660 18.01 -25.08 -5.58
N PHE A 661 18.05 -25.63 -4.35
CA PHE A 661 19.23 -26.36 -3.86
C PHE A 661 19.51 -27.61 -4.71
N GLY A 662 18.45 -28.36 -5.06
CA GLY A 662 18.56 -29.50 -5.97
C GLY A 662 18.88 -29.11 -7.43
N ILE A 663 18.57 -27.88 -7.83
CA ILE A 663 18.91 -27.32 -9.16
C ILE A 663 20.37 -26.84 -9.20
N ALA A 664 20.86 -26.21 -8.13
CA ALA A 664 22.21 -25.66 -8.01
C ALA A 664 23.32 -26.69 -8.32
N GLY A 665 23.10 -27.96 -7.96
CA GLY A 665 24.03 -29.05 -8.28
C GLY A 665 24.26 -29.29 -9.78
N LEU A 666 23.29 -28.96 -10.64
CA LEU A 666 23.46 -29.02 -12.10
C LEU A 666 24.42 -27.93 -12.60
N PHE A 667 24.42 -26.77 -11.93
CA PHE A 667 25.20 -25.59 -12.30
C PHE A 667 26.63 -25.57 -11.75
N HIS A 668 27.02 -26.54 -10.91
CA HIS A 668 28.38 -26.66 -10.37
C HIS A 668 29.48 -26.62 -11.46
N LYS A 669 29.29 -27.40 -12.53
CA LYS A 669 30.20 -27.44 -13.70
C LYS A 669 30.27 -26.14 -14.50
N PHE A 670 29.21 -25.32 -14.45
CA PHE A 670 29.10 -24.08 -15.23
C PHE A 670 29.59 -22.86 -14.45
N LEU A 671 29.47 -22.86 -13.12
CA LEU A 671 29.65 -21.67 -12.29
C LEU A 671 30.65 -21.84 -11.13
N VAL A 672 31.02 -23.07 -10.75
CA VAL A 672 31.97 -23.33 -9.64
C VAL A 672 33.33 -23.80 -10.17
N GLU A 673 33.34 -24.77 -11.09
CA GLU A 673 34.56 -25.38 -11.63
C GLU A 673 35.40 -24.48 -12.58
N PRO A 674 34.83 -23.57 -13.41
CA PRO A 674 35.61 -22.74 -14.32
C PRO A 674 36.46 -21.65 -13.63
N ALA A 675 37.66 -21.40 -14.17
CA ALA A 675 38.60 -20.41 -13.65
C ALA A 675 38.10 -18.95 -13.79
N ALA A 676 37.36 -18.65 -14.86
CA ALA A 676 36.81 -17.32 -15.12
C ALA A 676 35.64 -16.95 -14.19
N CYS A 677 34.97 -17.93 -13.59
CA CYS A 677 33.94 -17.73 -12.57
C CYS A 677 34.58 -17.44 -11.21
N VAL A 678 34.99 -16.19 -11.00
CA VAL A 678 35.79 -15.74 -9.83
C VAL A 678 34.97 -15.60 -8.54
N TRP A 679 33.69 -15.23 -8.62
CA TRP A 679 32.82 -14.88 -7.48
C TRP A 679 33.48 -13.87 -6.51
N PRO A 680 33.65 -12.59 -6.89
CA PRO A 680 34.35 -11.61 -6.05
C PRO A 680 33.78 -11.48 -4.62
N GLY A 681 32.47 -11.68 -4.43
CA GLY A 681 31.80 -11.64 -3.14
C GLY A 681 32.24 -12.67 -2.10
N VAL A 682 32.85 -13.80 -2.48
CA VAL A 682 33.35 -14.79 -1.50
C VAL A 682 34.81 -14.55 -1.09
N LEU A 683 35.54 -13.68 -1.80
CA LEU A 683 36.96 -13.40 -1.54
C LEU A 683 37.21 -12.69 -0.19
N PRO A 684 36.37 -11.75 0.29
CA PRO A 684 36.49 -11.20 1.65
C PRO A 684 36.37 -12.28 2.72
N THR A 685 35.39 -13.18 2.61
CA THR A 685 35.18 -14.28 3.55
C THR A 685 36.40 -15.21 3.58
N CYS A 686 36.96 -15.57 2.41
CA CYS A 686 38.22 -16.34 2.33
C CYS A 686 39.38 -15.61 3.02
N SER A 687 39.57 -14.32 2.70
CA SER A 687 40.68 -13.50 3.20
C SER A 687 40.58 -13.23 4.71
N MET A 688 39.36 -13.07 5.23
CA MET A 688 39.06 -12.87 6.64
C MET A 688 39.28 -14.16 7.44
N LEU A 689 38.72 -15.30 6.99
CA LEU A 689 38.93 -16.61 7.61
C LEU A 689 40.42 -16.98 7.67
N TYR A 690 41.16 -16.77 6.57
CA TYR A 690 42.62 -16.95 6.55
C TYR A 690 43.30 -16.00 7.55
N THR A 691 42.99 -14.70 7.51
CA THR A 691 43.62 -13.68 8.38
C THR A 691 43.39 -13.95 9.88
N MET A 692 42.21 -14.42 10.28
CA MET A 692 41.88 -14.72 11.67
C MET A 692 42.73 -15.89 12.25
N HIS A 693 43.10 -16.86 11.41
CA HIS A 693 43.87 -18.04 11.83
C HIS A 693 45.37 -17.96 11.47
N GLN A 694 45.81 -16.95 10.70
CA GLN A 694 47.20 -16.75 10.27
C GLN A 694 48.11 -16.23 11.40
N ARG A 695 48.60 -17.12 12.28
CA ARG A 695 49.40 -16.74 13.46
C ARG A 695 50.93 -16.71 13.25
N ASN A 696 51.46 -17.39 12.23
CA ASN A 696 52.90 -17.73 12.14
C ASN A 696 53.66 -17.21 10.89
N LYS A 697 53.07 -16.36 10.02
CA LYS A 697 53.80 -15.74 8.90
C LYS A 697 54.32 -14.35 9.25
N GLN A 698 55.53 -14.02 8.79
CA GLN A 698 56.07 -12.66 8.88
C GLN A 698 55.19 -11.67 8.11
N ASN A 699 55.14 -10.42 8.57
CA ASN A 699 54.26 -9.40 8.00
C ASN A 699 54.94 -8.64 6.84
N GLU A 700 54.68 -9.07 5.62
CA GLU A 700 55.17 -8.45 4.38
C GLU A 700 54.83 -6.95 4.30
N GLU A 701 55.81 -6.08 4.01
CA GLU A 701 55.56 -4.63 3.87
C GLU A 701 54.93 -4.30 2.51
N ALA A 702 53.84 -3.53 2.53
CA ALA A 702 53.07 -3.19 1.33
C ALA A 702 53.04 -1.67 1.14
N ASN A 703 53.77 -1.16 0.13
CA ASN A 703 53.90 0.28 -0.16
C ASN A 703 54.27 1.12 1.09
N GLY A 704 55.21 0.62 1.91
CA GLY A 704 55.65 1.25 3.17
C GLY A 704 54.77 0.97 4.40
N TRP A 705 53.59 0.36 4.23
CA TRP A 705 52.70 0.05 5.35
C TRP A 705 53.13 -1.22 6.09
N LYS A 706 53.62 -1.03 7.32
CA LYS A 706 54.07 -2.10 8.24
C LYS A 706 52.96 -2.71 9.13
N ILE A 707 51.70 -2.30 8.96
CA ILE A 707 50.56 -2.87 9.71
C ILE A 707 50.30 -4.33 9.29
N SER A 708 49.79 -5.16 10.20
CA SER A 708 49.38 -6.53 9.87
C SER A 708 47.91 -6.59 9.47
N ARG A 709 47.54 -7.59 8.63
CA ARG A 709 46.16 -7.81 8.16
C ARG A 709 45.14 -7.78 9.33
N MET A 710 45.43 -8.51 10.40
CA MET A 710 44.58 -8.59 11.60
C MET A 710 44.51 -7.28 12.40
N LYS A 711 45.62 -6.53 12.51
CA LYS A 711 45.63 -5.22 13.20
C LYS A 711 44.79 -4.19 12.43
N LEU A 712 44.91 -4.15 11.10
CA LEU A 712 44.07 -3.27 10.28
C LEU A 712 42.59 -3.61 10.44
N PHE A 713 42.23 -4.90 10.31
CA PHE A 713 40.86 -5.39 10.48
C PHE A 713 40.26 -4.99 11.84
N THR A 714 41.01 -5.18 12.93
CA THR A 714 40.56 -4.81 14.29
C THR A 714 40.35 -3.30 14.44
N VAL A 715 41.28 -2.49 13.91
CA VAL A 715 41.17 -1.01 13.95
C VAL A 715 39.97 -0.53 13.12
N VAL A 716 39.76 -1.09 11.93
CA VAL A 716 38.61 -0.75 11.07
C VAL A 716 37.29 -1.11 11.75
N ILE A 717 37.19 -2.27 12.41
CA ILE A 717 35.97 -2.64 13.16
C ILE A 717 35.71 -1.68 14.32
N LEU A 718 36.70 -1.42 15.16
CA LEU A 718 36.52 -0.56 16.35
C LEU A 718 36.22 0.90 15.96
N CYS A 719 37.04 1.49 15.07
CA CYS A 719 36.83 2.86 14.63
C CYS A 719 35.57 3.00 13.77
N GLY A 720 35.23 2.01 12.95
CA GLY A 720 34.03 2.02 12.11
C GLY A 720 32.74 1.84 12.92
N ALA A 721 32.71 0.97 13.94
CA ALA A 721 31.54 0.79 14.78
C ALA A 721 31.27 2.03 15.66
N VAL A 722 32.34 2.68 16.15
CA VAL A 722 32.23 3.99 16.81
C VAL A 722 31.82 5.09 15.82
N TYR A 723 32.35 5.07 14.59
CA TYR A 723 31.94 6.02 13.55
C TYR A 723 30.46 5.86 13.18
N GLN A 724 29.92 4.63 13.16
CA GLN A 724 28.51 4.37 12.83
C GLN A 724 27.53 5.06 13.79
N LEU A 725 27.94 5.36 15.04
CA LEU A 725 27.15 6.18 15.97
C LEU A 725 26.87 7.59 15.40
N LEU A 726 27.74 8.11 14.52
CA LEU A 726 27.61 9.44 13.94
C LEU A 726 26.47 9.52 12.90
N PRO A 727 26.51 8.84 11.72
CA PRO A 727 25.38 8.87 10.79
C PRO A 727 24.19 8.01 11.26
N GLY A 728 24.43 6.95 12.05
CA GLY A 728 23.37 6.02 12.48
C GLY A 728 22.55 6.48 13.69
N PHE A 729 22.95 7.54 14.40
CA PHE A 729 22.22 8.04 15.59
C PHE A 729 22.40 9.53 15.88
N LEU A 730 23.64 10.03 15.92
CA LEU A 730 23.91 11.40 16.37
C LEU A 730 23.55 12.47 15.34
N PHE A 731 23.72 12.19 14.04
CA PHE A 731 23.41 13.09 12.93
C PHE A 731 22.94 12.25 11.73
N THR A 732 21.67 11.83 11.74
CA THR A 732 21.10 10.96 10.69
C THR A 732 21.09 11.61 9.31
N GLY A 733 21.05 12.93 9.21
CA GLY A 733 21.24 13.66 7.95
C GLY A 733 22.58 13.42 7.22
N LEU A 734 23.62 12.90 7.88
CA LEU A 734 24.86 12.50 7.19
C LEU A 734 24.71 11.23 6.34
N THR A 735 23.66 10.46 6.61
CA THR A 735 23.24 9.28 5.82
C THR A 735 22.80 9.69 4.42
N THR A 736 22.05 10.80 4.31
CA THR A 736 21.51 11.36 3.06
C THR A 736 21.91 12.83 2.98
N PHE A 737 23.15 13.12 2.58
CA PHE A 737 23.78 14.43 2.77
C PHE A 737 23.37 15.46 1.69
N ALA A 738 22.07 15.65 1.52
CA ALA A 738 21.43 16.57 0.59
C ALA A 738 21.47 18.04 1.08
N TRP A 739 22.64 18.54 1.49
CA TRP A 739 22.80 19.81 2.22
C TRP A 739 22.20 21.05 1.50
N ILE A 740 22.08 21.03 0.18
CA ILE A 740 21.43 22.09 -0.62
C ILE A 740 19.93 22.17 -0.29
N THR A 741 19.26 21.02 -0.09
CA THR A 741 17.86 20.97 0.33
C THR A 741 17.67 21.54 1.75
N TRP A 742 18.67 21.44 2.62
CA TRP A 742 18.61 21.99 3.98
C TRP A 742 18.66 23.52 4.00
N ILE A 743 19.27 24.14 2.98
CA ILE A 743 19.29 25.60 2.79
C ILE A 743 17.98 26.11 2.19
N VAL A 744 17.36 25.33 1.28
CA VAL A 744 16.12 25.71 0.59
C VAL A 744 15.05 24.61 0.71
N PRO A 745 14.54 24.33 1.93
CA PRO A 745 13.70 23.14 2.20
C PRO A 745 12.40 23.11 1.41
N ASN A 746 11.80 24.27 1.12
CA ASN A 746 10.46 24.36 0.56
C ASN A 746 10.42 24.47 -0.98
N ASN A 747 11.58 24.57 -1.66
CA ASN A 747 11.62 24.70 -3.11
C ASN A 747 11.61 23.31 -3.78
N VAL A 748 10.43 22.87 -4.22
CA VAL A 748 10.19 21.55 -4.81
C VAL A 748 11.16 21.23 -5.96
N THR A 749 11.40 22.18 -6.89
CA THR A 749 12.33 21.97 -8.02
C THR A 749 13.76 21.74 -7.55
N VAL A 750 14.26 22.54 -6.60
CA VAL A 750 15.62 22.37 -6.04
C VAL A 750 15.72 21.05 -5.26
N ASN A 751 14.65 20.66 -4.56
CA ASN A 751 14.58 19.41 -3.81
C ASN A 751 14.52 18.18 -4.72
N GLN A 752 13.85 18.25 -5.87
CA GLN A 752 13.87 17.16 -6.84
C GLN A 752 15.22 17.04 -7.55
N VAL A 753 15.98 18.12 -7.73
CA VAL A 753 17.31 18.08 -8.36
C VAL A 753 18.41 17.62 -7.39
N PHE A 754 18.42 18.11 -6.15
CA PHE A 754 19.50 17.88 -5.17
C PHE A 754 19.07 17.08 -3.93
N GLY A 755 17.85 16.56 -3.91
CA GLY A 755 17.35 15.65 -2.89
C GLY A 755 17.85 14.23 -3.07
N ALA A 756 18.04 13.53 -1.95
CA ALA A 756 18.62 12.20 -1.86
C ALA A 756 17.62 11.12 -1.41
N VAL A 757 16.38 11.50 -1.04
CA VAL A 757 15.31 10.60 -0.58
C VAL A 757 14.34 10.27 -1.72
N SER A 758 13.86 11.29 -2.42
CA SER A 758 12.90 11.20 -3.55
C SER A 758 13.42 11.86 -4.84
N GLY A 759 14.39 12.78 -4.72
CA GLY A 759 15.02 13.49 -5.83
C GLY A 759 16.07 12.68 -6.62
N MET A 760 16.70 13.37 -7.57
CA MET A 760 17.71 12.84 -8.50
C MET A 760 19.12 12.70 -7.90
N ASP A 761 19.37 13.31 -6.75
CA ASP A 761 20.67 13.51 -6.11
C ASP A 761 21.80 13.90 -7.10
N LEU A 762 21.68 15.07 -7.73
CA LEU A 762 22.64 15.54 -8.74
C LEU A 762 24.03 15.90 -8.16
N LEU A 763 24.17 16.02 -6.84
CA LEU A 763 25.45 16.16 -6.14
C LEU A 763 25.60 15.07 -5.05
N PRO A 764 25.70 13.80 -5.47
CA PRO A 764 25.39 12.67 -4.62
C PRO A 764 26.49 12.39 -3.60
N MET A 765 26.14 12.64 -2.33
CA MET A 765 27.05 12.44 -1.21
C MET A 765 26.31 11.74 -0.06
N THR A 766 26.98 10.72 0.49
CA THR A 766 26.63 10.09 1.75
C THR A 766 27.92 9.82 2.51
N LEU A 767 27.88 9.96 3.82
CA LEU A 767 29.00 9.64 4.72
C LEU A 767 28.75 8.34 5.49
N ASP A 768 27.67 7.61 5.17
CA ASP A 768 27.32 6.34 5.81
C ASP A 768 27.72 5.12 4.95
N TRP A 769 28.46 4.17 5.54
CA TRP A 769 28.81 2.91 4.88
C TRP A 769 27.57 2.05 4.58
N ASN A 770 26.50 2.20 5.36
CA ASN A 770 25.22 1.52 5.13
C ASN A 770 24.65 1.90 3.76
N GLN A 771 24.66 3.19 3.43
CA GLN A 771 24.14 3.69 2.15
C GLN A 771 25.07 3.37 0.98
N ILE A 772 26.38 3.34 1.21
CA ILE A 772 27.34 2.93 0.18
C ILE A 772 27.17 1.44 -0.18
N THR A 773 26.75 0.57 0.75
CA THR A 773 26.78 -0.89 0.54
C THR A 773 25.43 -1.60 0.52
N GLY A 774 24.37 -1.04 1.12
CA GLY A 774 23.11 -1.74 1.41
C GLY A 774 22.33 -2.28 0.21
N TYR A 775 22.58 -1.78 -1.01
CA TYR A 775 21.83 -2.17 -2.22
C TYR A 775 22.67 -2.79 -3.35
N LEU A 776 24.00 -2.63 -3.31
CA LEU A 776 24.94 -3.17 -4.32
C LEU A 776 26.04 -4.06 -3.72
N GLY A 777 26.08 -4.21 -2.39
CA GLY A 777 27.22 -4.77 -1.69
C GLY A 777 28.44 -3.85 -1.74
N SER A 778 29.57 -4.29 -1.18
CA SER A 778 30.78 -3.46 -1.09
C SER A 778 31.42 -3.18 -2.46
N PRO A 779 31.63 -1.89 -2.84
CA PRO A 779 32.21 -1.53 -4.14
C PRO A 779 33.67 -1.95 -4.28
N LEU A 780 34.38 -2.19 -3.17
CA LEU A 780 35.76 -2.67 -3.14
C LEU A 780 35.90 -4.06 -3.79
N LEU A 781 34.81 -4.81 -3.95
CA LEU A 781 34.81 -6.16 -4.51
C LEU A 781 34.70 -6.19 -6.04
N VAL A 782 34.10 -5.16 -6.64
CA VAL A 782 33.70 -5.19 -8.05
C VAL A 782 34.86 -4.80 -8.97
N PRO A 783 35.13 -5.54 -10.06
CA PRO A 783 36.18 -5.19 -11.03
C PRO A 783 35.98 -3.79 -11.63
N THR A 784 37.09 -3.09 -11.90
CA THR A 784 37.07 -1.70 -12.39
C THR A 784 36.23 -1.50 -13.65
N TRP A 785 36.21 -2.48 -14.56
CA TRP A 785 35.39 -2.39 -15.78
C TRP A 785 33.89 -2.45 -15.45
N ALA A 786 33.48 -3.30 -14.52
CA ALA A 786 32.08 -3.42 -14.10
C ALA A 786 31.62 -2.19 -13.33
N LEU A 787 32.48 -1.66 -12.44
CA LEU A 787 32.27 -0.36 -11.79
C LEU A 787 32.04 0.76 -12.80
N THR A 788 32.88 0.89 -13.85
CA THR A 788 32.69 1.90 -14.88
C THR A 788 31.40 1.70 -15.67
N ASN A 789 31.04 0.46 -16.03
CA ASN A 789 29.79 0.17 -16.75
C ASN A 789 28.54 0.52 -15.91
N VAL A 790 28.52 0.13 -14.64
CA VAL A 790 27.43 0.50 -13.73
C VAL A 790 27.39 2.01 -13.52
N PHE A 791 28.50 2.65 -13.14
CA PHE A 791 28.52 4.09 -12.85
C PHE A 791 28.11 4.95 -14.06
N CYS A 792 28.65 4.67 -15.25
CA CYS A 792 28.26 5.38 -16.47
C CYS A 792 26.81 5.06 -16.90
N GLY A 793 26.33 3.83 -16.66
CA GLY A 793 24.92 3.48 -16.85
C GLY A 793 24.01 4.26 -15.90
N SER A 794 24.35 4.34 -14.61
CA SER A 794 23.60 5.08 -13.61
C SER A 794 23.55 6.57 -13.95
N MET A 795 24.68 7.17 -14.38
CA MET A 795 24.69 8.56 -14.89
C MET A 795 23.78 8.72 -16.12
N PHE A 796 23.88 7.82 -17.10
CA PHE A 796 23.07 7.90 -18.33
C PHE A 796 21.57 7.78 -18.03
N PHE A 797 21.16 6.81 -17.21
CA PHE A 797 19.74 6.62 -16.89
C PHE A 797 19.20 7.66 -15.93
N LEU A 798 19.93 8.05 -14.88
CA LEU A 798 19.43 8.95 -13.83
C LEU A 798 19.61 10.44 -14.16
N TRP A 799 20.63 10.83 -14.93
CA TRP A 799 20.91 12.24 -15.25
C TRP A 799 20.61 12.62 -16.71
N ILE A 800 20.28 11.66 -17.59
CA ILE A 800 19.86 11.95 -18.98
C ILE A 800 18.47 11.36 -19.25
N VAL A 801 18.31 10.03 -19.25
CA VAL A 801 17.07 9.38 -19.71
C VAL A 801 15.87 9.71 -18.81
N SER A 802 15.94 9.47 -17.51
CA SER A 802 14.83 9.76 -16.59
C SER A 802 14.47 11.26 -16.54
N PRO A 803 15.44 12.21 -16.48
CA PRO A 803 15.16 13.65 -16.62
C PRO A 803 14.45 14.02 -17.91
N THR A 804 14.92 13.53 -19.06
CA THR A 804 14.27 13.81 -20.35
C THR A 804 12.84 13.27 -20.37
N LEU A 805 12.60 12.04 -19.92
CA LEU A 805 11.25 11.46 -19.90
C LEU A 805 10.31 12.19 -18.92
N HIS A 806 10.80 12.51 -17.70
CA HIS A 806 10.01 13.17 -16.66
C HIS A 806 9.66 14.62 -17.04
N TRP A 807 10.65 15.44 -17.44
CA TRP A 807 10.40 16.84 -17.81
C TRP A 807 9.87 17.07 -19.23
N SER A 808 9.92 16.08 -20.12
CA SER A 808 9.07 16.06 -21.33
C SER A 808 7.68 15.47 -21.08
N ASN A 809 7.31 15.20 -19.83
CA ASN A 809 6.01 14.68 -19.39
C ASN A 809 5.58 13.37 -20.09
N VAL A 810 6.55 12.53 -20.49
CA VAL A 810 6.29 11.26 -21.17
C VAL A 810 5.57 10.31 -20.21
N TRP A 811 4.50 9.68 -20.69
CA TRP A 811 3.54 8.93 -19.86
C TRP A 811 3.04 9.68 -18.62
N GLN A 812 2.90 11.01 -18.71
CA GLN A 812 2.45 11.90 -17.63
C GLN A 812 3.33 11.88 -16.36
N GLY A 813 4.64 11.61 -16.54
CA GLY A 813 5.60 11.45 -15.45
C GLY A 813 5.70 12.62 -14.46
N MET A 814 5.31 13.86 -14.82
CA MET A 814 5.36 15.02 -13.92
C MET A 814 4.44 14.92 -12.69
N TYR A 815 3.42 14.06 -12.76
CA TYR A 815 2.46 13.83 -11.67
C TYR A 815 2.78 12.60 -10.81
N MET A 816 3.81 11.83 -11.20
CA MET A 816 4.38 10.74 -10.41
C MET A 816 5.64 11.21 -9.66
N PRO A 817 6.04 10.58 -8.55
CA PRO A 817 7.39 10.74 -8.00
C PRO A 817 8.44 10.33 -9.05
N PHE A 818 9.62 10.96 -9.02
CA PHE A 818 10.63 10.85 -10.08
C PHE A 818 11.13 9.42 -10.36
N SER A 819 11.00 8.49 -9.41
CA SER A 819 11.51 7.12 -9.53
C SER A 819 10.49 6.05 -9.14
N SER A 820 10.47 4.95 -9.91
CA SER A 820 9.66 3.76 -9.66
C SER A 820 10.35 2.51 -10.25
N SER A 821 10.09 1.33 -9.68
CA SER A 821 11.07 0.24 -9.69
C SER A 821 10.90 -0.86 -10.75
N LYS A 822 12.02 -1.14 -11.46
CA LYS A 822 12.45 -2.39 -12.15
C LYS A 822 12.04 -2.64 -13.60
N THR A 823 13.04 -3.12 -14.37
CA THR A 823 13.03 -3.79 -15.71
C THR A 823 14.51 -4.14 -16.08
N PHE A 824 14.97 -4.72 -17.21
CA PHE A 824 14.40 -5.32 -18.44
C PHE A 824 14.90 -6.78 -18.62
N ASP A 825 15.40 -7.18 -19.80
CA ASP A 825 16.01 -8.50 -20.14
C ASP A 825 17.54 -8.39 -20.33
N ASN A 826 18.25 -9.51 -20.11
CA ASN A 826 19.70 -9.65 -20.14
C ASN A 826 20.20 -10.88 -20.94
N THR A 827 19.30 -11.78 -21.36
CA THR A 827 19.64 -13.13 -21.83
C THR A 827 20.53 -13.16 -23.07
N VAL A 828 20.27 -12.28 -24.05
CA VAL A 828 20.95 -12.28 -25.35
C VAL A 828 22.45 -11.95 -25.25
N HIS A 829 22.85 -11.07 -24.33
CA HIS A 829 24.28 -10.74 -24.17
C HIS A 829 25.09 -11.95 -23.72
N THR A 830 24.60 -12.67 -22.71
CA THR A 830 25.26 -13.88 -22.21
C THR A 830 25.31 -14.97 -23.28
N ALA A 831 24.21 -15.16 -24.03
CA ALA A 831 24.13 -16.12 -25.13
C ALA A 831 25.07 -15.81 -26.32
N LEU A 832 25.47 -14.54 -26.51
CA LEU A 832 26.42 -14.14 -27.54
C LEU A 832 27.87 -14.20 -27.07
N TYR A 833 28.19 -13.54 -25.95
CA TYR A 833 29.56 -13.32 -25.50
C TYR A 833 30.16 -14.53 -24.77
N HIS A 834 29.37 -15.24 -23.95
CA HIS A 834 29.81 -16.41 -23.17
C HIS A 834 29.47 -17.76 -23.81
N ARG A 835 29.20 -17.76 -25.13
CA ARG A 835 28.70 -18.93 -25.85
C ARG A 835 29.65 -20.13 -25.87
N ARG A 836 30.96 -19.90 -25.74
CA ARG A 836 31.96 -20.99 -25.71
C ARG A 836 31.90 -21.71 -24.37
N GLU A 837 31.94 -20.92 -23.30
CA GLU A 837 31.86 -21.36 -21.91
C GLU A 837 30.56 -22.14 -21.63
N ILE A 838 29.42 -21.64 -22.13
CA ILE A 838 28.11 -22.31 -22.05
C ILE A 838 28.14 -23.65 -22.80
N TRP A 839 28.65 -23.67 -24.03
CA TRP A 839 28.70 -24.87 -24.87
C TRP A 839 29.63 -25.94 -24.30
N TYR A 840 30.80 -25.55 -23.80
CA TYR A 840 31.74 -26.46 -23.13
C TYR A 840 31.19 -27.00 -21.81
N GLY A 841 30.55 -26.17 -20.99
CA GLY A 841 29.87 -26.63 -19.76
C GLY A 841 28.77 -27.67 -20.04
N LEU A 842 28.00 -27.49 -21.12
CA LEU A 842 26.95 -28.40 -21.54
C LEU A 842 27.50 -29.73 -22.10
N LEU A 843 28.57 -29.67 -22.89
CA LEU A 843 29.29 -30.87 -23.35
C LEU A 843 29.96 -31.63 -22.19
N ALA A 844 30.51 -30.91 -21.21
CA ALA A 844 31.12 -31.47 -20.01
C ALA A 844 30.10 -32.05 -19.02
N SER A 845 28.85 -31.56 -18.99
CA SER A 845 27.79 -32.15 -18.16
C SER A 845 27.30 -33.48 -18.73
N ILE A 846 27.19 -33.59 -20.06
CA ILE A 846 26.79 -34.81 -20.80
C ILE A 846 27.94 -35.84 -20.92
N GLY A 847 29.16 -35.48 -20.53
CA GLY A 847 30.33 -36.38 -20.52
C GLY A 847 31.01 -36.52 -21.88
N LYS A 848 30.82 -35.57 -22.80
CA LYS A 848 31.43 -35.55 -24.14
C LYS A 848 32.21 -34.26 -24.41
N SER A 849 33.36 -34.08 -23.76
CA SER A 849 34.41 -33.20 -24.28
C SER A 849 35.80 -33.71 -23.93
N SER A 850 36.69 -33.68 -24.93
CA SER A 850 38.12 -33.99 -24.82
C SER A 850 38.98 -32.84 -25.39
N VAL A 851 38.49 -31.60 -25.24
CA VAL A 851 39.19 -30.37 -25.62
C VAL A 851 39.43 -29.59 -24.32
N GLU A 852 40.69 -29.47 -23.92
CA GLU A 852 41.06 -28.90 -22.62
C GLU A 852 41.05 -27.37 -22.61
N GLU A 853 40.01 -26.79 -22.02
CA GLU A 853 40.15 -25.50 -21.34
C GLU A 853 40.91 -25.76 -20.02
N LYS A 854 42.06 -25.09 -19.81
CA LYS A 854 42.97 -25.36 -18.68
C LYS A 854 42.20 -25.27 -17.33
N PRO A 855 42.03 -26.38 -16.58
CA PRO A 855 41.24 -26.34 -15.34
C PRO A 855 41.93 -25.47 -14.28
N ASP A 856 41.12 -24.71 -13.52
CA ASP A 856 41.55 -23.90 -12.39
C ASP A 856 42.46 -24.70 -11.43
N ILE A 857 43.44 -24.03 -10.83
CA ILE A 857 44.33 -24.64 -9.83
C ILE A 857 43.53 -25.21 -8.65
N HIS A 858 42.45 -24.53 -8.23
CA HIS A 858 41.56 -25.05 -7.19
C HIS A 858 40.75 -26.26 -7.68
N THR A 859 40.28 -26.25 -8.92
CA THR A 859 39.59 -27.41 -9.54
C THR A 859 40.54 -28.61 -9.69
N ARG A 860 41.84 -28.40 -9.96
CA ARG A 860 42.88 -29.44 -9.95
C ARG A 860 43.06 -30.03 -8.55
N LEU A 861 43.23 -29.21 -7.51
CA LEU A 861 43.35 -29.65 -6.12
C LEU A 861 42.10 -30.43 -5.65
N MET A 862 40.91 -29.93 -6.00
CA MET A 862 39.63 -30.50 -5.57
C MET A 862 39.30 -31.87 -6.20
N LYS A 863 40.04 -32.33 -7.22
CA LYS A 863 39.91 -33.70 -7.78
C LYS A 863 40.18 -34.80 -6.73
N LYS A 864 40.93 -34.51 -5.66
CA LYS A 864 41.25 -35.47 -4.58
C LYS A 864 40.02 -35.85 -3.74
N TYR A 865 39.04 -34.94 -3.61
CA TYR A 865 37.86 -35.16 -2.76
C TYR A 865 36.75 -35.91 -3.50
N LYS A 866 36.09 -36.85 -2.80
CA LYS A 866 34.93 -37.58 -3.35
C LYS A 866 33.77 -36.62 -3.62
N GLN A 867 33.50 -36.35 -4.88
CA GLN A 867 32.40 -35.51 -5.34
C GLN A 867 31.03 -36.00 -4.87
N VAL A 868 30.05 -35.09 -4.85
CA VAL A 868 28.64 -35.39 -4.58
C VAL A 868 28.03 -36.03 -5.84
N PRO A 869 27.40 -37.21 -5.77
CA PRO A 869 26.70 -37.79 -6.91
C PRO A 869 25.54 -36.89 -7.33
N LEU A 870 25.34 -36.66 -8.64
CA LEU A 870 24.28 -35.78 -9.12
C LEU A 870 22.87 -36.23 -8.68
N TRP A 871 22.68 -37.54 -8.44
CA TRP A 871 21.43 -38.07 -7.90
C TRP A 871 21.11 -37.59 -6.47
N TRP A 872 22.08 -37.12 -5.67
CA TRP A 872 21.79 -36.50 -4.36
C TRP A 872 20.99 -35.21 -4.55
N TYR A 873 21.45 -34.35 -5.46
CA TYR A 873 20.73 -33.15 -5.86
C TYR A 873 19.40 -33.47 -6.55
N GLY A 874 19.38 -34.48 -7.43
CA GLY A 874 18.16 -34.95 -8.11
C GLY A 874 17.09 -35.48 -7.16
N CYS A 875 17.44 -36.33 -6.18
CA CYS A 875 16.51 -36.81 -5.16
C CYS A 875 16.03 -35.68 -4.24
N THR A 876 16.90 -34.71 -3.91
CA THR A 876 16.50 -33.55 -3.10
C THR A 876 15.56 -32.64 -3.87
N PHE A 877 15.82 -32.39 -5.17
CA PHE A 877 14.91 -31.68 -6.06
C PHE A 877 13.54 -32.38 -6.14
N LEU A 878 13.52 -33.69 -6.42
CA LEU A 878 12.27 -34.46 -6.52
C LEU A 878 11.48 -34.45 -5.21
N ALA A 879 12.15 -34.59 -4.06
CA ALA A 879 11.49 -34.51 -2.75
C ALA A 879 10.85 -33.14 -2.50
N ILE A 880 11.59 -32.04 -2.70
CA ILE A 880 11.04 -30.69 -2.51
C ILE A 880 9.97 -30.39 -3.58
N PHE A 881 10.16 -30.78 -4.83
CA PHE A 881 9.14 -30.63 -5.89
C PHE A 881 7.84 -31.35 -5.55
N SER A 882 7.89 -32.58 -5.03
CA SER A 882 6.70 -33.30 -4.55
C SER A 882 6.02 -32.56 -3.40
N ILE A 883 6.79 -32.01 -2.44
CA ILE A 883 6.25 -31.20 -1.34
C ILE A 883 5.64 -29.89 -1.87
N SER A 884 6.22 -29.25 -2.89
CA SER A 884 5.67 -28.07 -3.56
C SER A 884 4.35 -28.38 -4.26
N VAL A 885 4.24 -29.51 -4.97
CA VAL A 885 2.98 -29.93 -5.59
C VAL A 885 1.90 -30.22 -4.54
N VAL A 886 2.25 -30.89 -3.43
CA VAL A 886 1.32 -31.10 -2.30
C VAL A 886 0.88 -29.76 -1.70
N PHE A 887 1.80 -28.82 -1.48
CA PHE A 887 1.48 -27.47 -0.99
C PHE A 887 0.45 -26.74 -1.88
N LEU A 888 0.58 -26.83 -3.21
CA LEU A 888 -0.36 -26.19 -4.14
C LEU A 888 -1.78 -26.79 -4.12
N TYR A 889 -1.94 -28.06 -3.71
CA TYR A 889 -3.24 -28.73 -3.62
C TYR A 889 -3.85 -28.75 -2.21
N VAL A 890 -3.03 -28.66 -1.15
CA VAL A 890 -3.49 -28.65 0.25
C VAL A 890 -3.95 -27.26 0.70
N TYR A 891 -3.44 -26.20 0.06
CA TYR A 891 -3.83 -24.81 0.36
C TYR A 891 -4.29 -24.10 -0.90
N ASP A 892 -5.21 -23.14 -0.76
CA ASP A 892 -5.69 -22.32 -1.88
C ASP A 892 -4.61 -21.30 -2.30
N THR A 893 -3.73 -21.77 -3.17
CA THR A 893 -2.62 -21.01 -3.76
C THR A 893 -2.96 -20.44 -5.14
N GLY A 894 -4.15 -20.78 -5.67
CA GLY A 894 -4.64 -20.45 -7.03
C GLY A 894 -3.80 -20.98 -8.20
N LEU A 895 -2.51 -21.29 -7.99
CA LEU A 895 -1.54 -21.64 -9.01
C LEU A 895 -1.62 -23.15 -9.35
N PRO A 896 -2.00 -23.53 -10.57
CA PRO A 896 -2.06 -24.93 -10.96
C PRO A 896 -0.67 -25.56 -11.05
N TRP A 897 -0.59 -26.88 -10.89
CA TRP A 897 0.66 -27.67 -10.89
C TRP A 897 1.59 -27.39 -12.08
N TYR A 898 1.06 -27.14 -13.28
CA TYR A 898 1.86 -26.81 -14.47
C TYR A 898 2.51 -25.42 -14.37
N GLY A 899 1.93 -24.51 -13.57
CA GLY A 899 2.51 -23.20 -13.26
C GLY A 899 3.78 -23.29 -12.44
N LEU A 900 3.88 -24.27 -11.52
CA LEU A 900 5.13 -24.57 -10.81
C LEU A 900 6.21 -25.07 -11.77
N ILE A 901 5.87 -25.96 -12.71
CA ILE A 901 6.80 -26.45 -13.72
C ILE A 901 7.30 -25.30 -14.60
N LEU A 902 6.42 -24.37 -14.99
CA LEU A 902 6.79 -23.18 -15.74
C LEU A 902 7.67 -22.21 -14.94
N ALA A 903 7.40 -22.02 -13.63
CA ALA A 903 8.24 -21.22 -12.74
C ALA A 903 9.65 -21.83 -12.60
N ILE A 904 9.75 -23.16 -12.46
CA ILE A 904 11.02 -23.90 -12.43
C ILE A 904 11.76 -23.78 -13.77
N ALA A 905 11.08 -23.93 -14.90
CA ALA A 905 11.69 -23.78 -16.23
C ALA A 905 12.25 -22.36 -16.43
N LEU A 906 11.47 -21.33 -16.08
CA LEU A 906 11.91 -19.93 -16.14
C LEU A 906 13.09 -19.66 -15.20
N HIS A 907 13.06 -20.21 -13.98
CA HIS A 907 14.16 -20.13 -13.02
C HIS A 907 15.43 -20.81 -13.55
N VAL A 908 15.35 -22.02 -14.11
CA VAL A 908 16.51 -22.74 -14.70
C VAL A 908 17.12 -21.97 -15.86
N ILE A 909 16.30 -21.36 -16.72
CA ILE A 909 16.76 -20.52 -17.84
C ILE A 909 17.48 -19.26 -17.32
N LEU A 910 16.92 -18.58 -16.32
CA LEU A 910 17.47 -17.31 -15.81
C LEU A 910 18.63 -17.49 -14.81
N LEU A 911 18.77 -18.65 -14.17
CA LEU A 911 19.84 -18.92 -13.20
C LEU A 911 21.24 -18.91 -13.84
N LEU A 912 21.37 -19.32 -15.12
CA LEU A 912 22.66 -19.32 -15.81
C LEU A 912 23.16 -17.90 -16.17
N PRO A 913 22.38 -17.02 -16.84
CA PRO A 913 22.80 -15.64 -17.09
C PRO A 913 23.07 -14.83 -15.82
N THR A 914 22.19 -14.96 -14.82
CA THR A 914 22.36 -14.25 -13.53
C THR A 914 23.55 -14.81 -12.73
N GLY A 915 23.81 -16.11 -12.81
CA GLY A 915 24.98 -16.77 -12.23
C GLY A 915 26.30 -16.35 -12.85
N ILE A 916 26.39 -16.28 -14.19
CA ILE A 916 27.59 -15.82 -14.89
C ILE A 916 27.91 -14.37 -14.50
N MET A 917 26.90 -13.50 -14.46
CA MET A 917 27.05 -12.11 -14.01
C MET A 917 27.57 -12.01 -12.57
N MET A 918 26.96 -12.73 -11.62
CA MET A 918 27.42 -12.72 -10.23
C MET A 918 28.82 -13.31 -10.07
N ALA A 919 29.18 -14.33 -10.88
CA ALA A 919 30.50 -14.96 -10.88
C ALA A 919 31.61 -14.08 -11.49
N TYR A 920 31.34 -13.26 -12.51
CA TYR A 920 32.36 -12.42 -13.17
C TYR A 920 32.49 -11.02 -12.56
N CYS A 921 31.36 -10.37 -12.24
CA CYS A 921 31.34 -8.96 -11.80
C CYS A 921 30.63 -8.70 -10.47
N ASN A 922 30.05 -9.73 -9.83
CA ASN A 922 29.32 -9.61 -8.56
C ASN A 922 28.09 -8.68 -8.62
N ILE A 923 27.48 -8.53 -9.80
CA ILE A 923 26.24 -7.77 -9.98
C ILE A 923 25.05 -8.73 -9.89
N LYS A 924 24.18 -8.52 -8.91
CA LYS A 924 22.92 -9.28 -8.69
C LYS A 924 21.85 -8.76 -9.67
N LEU A 925 21.06 -9.66 -10.23
CA LEU A 925 20.05 -9.35 -11.26
C LEU A 925 18.69 -9.90 -10.84
N SER A 926 17.65 -9.07 -10.93
CA SER A 926 16.31 -9.41 -10.45
C SER A 926 15.46 -10.12 -11.50
N THR A 927 14.95 -11.32 -11.18
CA THR A 927 14.00 -12.06 -12.02
C THR A 927 12.54 -11.69 -11.74
N ALA A 928 12.30 -10.71 -10.85
CA ALA A 928 10.98 -10.35 -10.34
C ALA A 928 10.01 -9.86 -11.44
N VAL A 929 10.45 -8.95 -12.31
CA VAL A 929 9.58 -8.38 -13.35
C VAL A 929 9.26 -9.42 -14.43
N ILE A 930 10.24 -10.19 -14.91
CA ILE A 930 9.99 -11.19 -15.96
C ILE A 930 9.01 -12.26 -15.46
N SER A 931 9.17 -12.75 -14.22
CA SER A 931 8.24 -13.72 -13.64
C SER A 931 6.85 -13.13 -13.38
N ALA A 932 6.75 -11.88 -12.92
CA ALA A 932 5.49 -11.18 -12.72
C ALA A 932 4.75 -10.84 -14.04
N LEU A 933 5.50 -10.49 -15.09
CA LEU A 933 5.00 -10.20 -16.44
C LEU A 933 4.43 -11.49 -17.07
N VAL A 934 5.21 -12.57 -17.06
CA VAL A 934 4.80 -13.89 -17.59
C VAL A 934 3.56 -14.40 -16.85
N ALA A 935 3.57 -14.42 -15.51
CA ALA A 935 2.42 -14.88 -14.74
C ALA A 935 1.19 -13.99 -14.92
N GLY A 936 1.37 -12.67 -15.03
CA GLY A 936 0.26 -11.71 -15.21
C GLY A 936 -0.36 -11.72 -16.60
N TYR A 937 0.33 -12.24 -17.62
CA TYR A 937 -0.26 -12.52 -18.93
C TYR A 937 -0.96 -13.89 -18.99
N ILE A 938 -0.45 -14.89 -18.26
CA ILE A 938 -1.02 -16.26 -18.23
C ILE A 938 -2.26 -16.34 -17.32
N TRP A 939 -2.24 -15.67 -16.17
CA TRP A 939 -3.35 -15.61 -15.22
C TRP A 939 -3.76 -14.14 -14.93
N PRO A 940 -4.28 -13.40 -15.93
CA PRO A 940 -4.63 -11.99 -15.77
C PRO A 940 -5.69 -11.79 -14.67
N GLY A 941 -5.46 -10.79 -13.81
CA GLY A 941 -6.33 -10.47 -12.67
C GLY A 941 -6.25 -11.44 -11.49
N ARG A 942 -5.50 -12.55 -11.58
CA ARG A 942 -5.35 -13.51 -10.47
C ARG A 942 -4.11 -13.20 -9.65
N MET A 943 -4.28 -12.34 -8.65
CA MET A 943 -3.20 -11.88 -7.76
C MET A 943 -2.42 -13.04 -7.11
N MET A 944 -3.10 -14.03 -6.53
CA MET A 944 -2.44 -15.15 -5.85
C MET A 944 -1.57 -15.97 -6.82
N ASN A 945 -2.09 -16.34 -8.00
CA ASN A 945 -1.34 -17.01 -9.06
C ASN A 945 -0.05 -16.25 -9.42
N ASN A 946 -0.16 -14.92 -9.60
CA ASN A 946 0.98 -14.07 -9.93
C ASN A 946 2.05 -14.10 -8.84
N VAL A 947 1.65 -13.88 -7.57
CA VAL A 947 2.59 -13.81 -6.45
C VAL A 947 3.24 -15.16 -6.17
N VAL A 948 2.48 -16.26 -6.13
CA VAL A 948 3.05 -17.59 -5.87
C VAL A 948 4.03 -18.00 -6.97
N PHE A 949 3.71 -17.76 -8.25
CA PHE A 949 4.64 -17.99 -9.37
C PHE A 949 5.89 -17.09 -9.29
N LYS A 950 5.71 -15.80 -8.99
CA LYS A 950 6.79 -14.82 -8.82
C LYS A 950 7.74 -15.24 -7.70
N VAL A 951 7.24 -15.72 -6.56
CA VAL A 951 8.06 -16.20 -5.44
C VAL A 951 8.80 -17.49 -5.81
N PHE A 952 8.14 -18.48 -6.42
CA PHE A 952 8.81 -19.70 -6.88
C PHE A 952 9.87 -19.45 -7.97
N THR A 953 9.81 -18.34 -8.70
CA THR A 953 10.89 -17.94 -9.62
C THR A 953 11.98 -17.12 -8.91
N LEU A 954 11.59 -16.09 -8.17
CA LEU A 954 12.48 -15.08 -7.59
C LEU A 954 13.27 -15.60 -6.39
N VAL A 955 12.60 -16.25 -5.44
CA VAL A 955 13.26 -16.74 -4.21
C VAL A 955 14.21 -17.86 -4.54
N SER A 956 13.74 -18.83 -5.33
CA SER A 956 14.56 -19.92 -5.86
C SER A 956 15.76 -19.41 -6.67
N SER A 957 15.62 -18.33 -7.45
CA SER A 957 16.76 -17.72 -8.18
C SER A 957 17.86 -17.21 -7.25
N ALA A 958 17.55 -16.32 -6.29
CA ALA A 958 18.59 -15.76 -5.43
C ALA A 958 19.11 -16.76 -4.38
N GLN A 959 18.27 -17.66 -3.86
CA GLN A 959 18.75 -18.78 -3.03
C GLN A 959 19.65 -19.72 -3.83
N GLY A 960 19.34 -19.96 -5.11
CA GLY A 960 20.18 -20.75 -6.02
C GLY A 960 21.58 -20.13 -6.18
N LEU A 961 21.65 -18.82 -6.41
CA LEU A 961 22.91 -18.07 -6.42
C LEU A 961 23.64 -18.12 -5.07
N GLY A 962 22.89 -18.08 -3.96
CA GLY A 962 23.40 -18.32 -2.60
C GLY A 962 24.10 -19.68 -2.49
N TYR A 963 23.41 -20.77 -2.85
CA TYR A 963 23.98 -22.12 -2.81
C TYR A 963 25.23 -22.26 -3.69
N ILE A 964 25.23 -21.68 -4.90
CA ILE A 964 26.36 -21.76 -5.84
C ILE A 964 27.56 -20.93 -5.35
N SER A 965 27.33 -19.73 -4.82
CA SER A 965 28.41 -18.91 -4.23
C SER A 965 29.05 -19.60 -3.02
N VAL A 966 28.24 -20.23 -2.15
CA VAL A 966 28.72 -21.01 -1.01
C VAL A 966 29.47 -22.28 -1.44
N MET A 967 29.11 -22.90 -2.58
CA MET A 967 29.93 -23.95 -3.20
C MET A 967 31.29 -23.41 -3.67
N LYS A 968 31.37 -22.20 -4.26
CA LYS A 968 32.65 -21.58 -4.63
C LYS A 968 33.49 -21.19 -3.41
N LEU A 969 32.89 -20.70 -2.33
CA LEU A 969 33.56 -20.48 -1.04
C LEU A 969 34.20 -21.79 -0.51
N ALA A 970 33.44 -22.89 -0.53
CA ALA A 970 33.94 -24.21 -0.16
C ALA A 970 35.08 -24.71 -1.07
N HIS A 971 34.99 -24.45 -2.38
CA HIS A 971 36.02 -24.77 -3.37
C HIS A 971 37.33 -24.00 -3.12
N TYR A 972 37.24 -22.70 -2.82
CA TYR A 972 38.39 -21.87 -2.46
C TYR A 972 38.99 -22.21 -1.09
N MET A 973 38.19 -22.65 -0.11
CA MET A 973 38.66 -23.07 1.21
C MET A 973 38.97 -24.58 1.31
N LYS A 974 38.85 -25.31 0.20
CA LYS A 974 39.11 -26.76 0.06
C LYS A 974 38.36 -27.62 1.09
N ILE A 975 37.07 -27.32 1.23
CA ILE A 975 36.13 -28.09 2.05
C ILE A 975 35.58 -29.26 1.20
N PRO A 976 35.61 -30.51 1.67
CA PRO A 976 35.17 -31.65 0.87
C PRO A 976 33.71 -31.50 0.42
N PRO A 977 33.37 -31.66 -0.88
CA PRO A 977 32.03 -31.32 -1.41
C PRO A 977 30.85 -32.00 -0.71
N ARG A 978 31.02 -33.21 -0.17
CA ARG A 978 30.00 -33.91 0.62
C ARG A 978 29.75 -33.29 2.00
N VAL A 979 30.77 -32.70 2.61
CA VAL A 979 30.63 -31.93 3.85
C VAL A 979 29.94 -30.60 3.54
N THR A 980 30.29 -29.94 2.42
CA THR A 980 29.60 -28.75 1.93
C THR A 980 28.11 -29.01 1.71
N PHE A 981 27.74 -30.07 0.99
CA PHE A 981 26.35 -30.47 0.77
C PHE A 981 25.57 -30.66 2.08
N ALA A 982 26.15 -31.40 3.04
CA ALA A 982 25.54 -31.63 4.34
C ALA A 982 25.40 -30.33 5.16
N ALA A 983 26.39 -29.43 5.10
CA ALA A 983 26.35 -28.14 5.78
C ALA A 983 25.29 -27.22 5.14
N GLN A 984 25.15 -27.23 3.82
CA GLN A 984 24.10 -26.49 3.12
C GLN A 984 22.70 -27.03 3.48
N CYS A 985 22.48 -28.36 3.47
CA CYS A 985 21.23 -28.96 3.92
C CYS A 985 20.89 -28.58 5.38
N THR A 986 21.88 -28.63 6.26
CA THR A 986 21.72 -28.26 7.67
C THR A 986 21.39 -26.78 7.83
N GLY A 987 22.08 -25.90 7.10
CA GLY A 987 21.80 -24.47 7.04
C GLY A 987 20.36 -24.19 6.62
N ILE A 988 19.89 -24.80 5.53
CA ILE A 988 18.51 -24.67 5.02
C ILE A 988 17.48 -25.11 6.07
N ILE A 989 17.66 -26.28 6.69
CA ILE A 989 16.71 -26.79 7.69
C ILE A 989 16.67 -25.87 8.92
N VAL A 990 17.83 -25.47 9.42
CA VAL A 990 17.95 -24.59 10.60
C VAL A 990 17.38 -23.20 10.30
N SER A 991 17.69 -22.62 9.14
CA SER A 991 17.19 -21.28 8.77
C SER A 991 15.67 -21.29 8.58
N TRP A 992 15.13 -22.25 7.85
CA TRP A 992 13.69 -22.41 7.63
C TRP A 992 12.90 -22.52 8.95
N LEU A 993 13.29 -23.44 9.83
CA LEU A 993 12.61 -23.64 11.11
C LEU A 993 12.69 -22.38 11.99
N THR A 994 13.87 -21.74 12.05
CA THR A 994 14.06 -20.54 12.86
C THR A 994 13.29 -19.33 12.31
N GLN A 995 13.25 -19.17 10.98
CA GLN A 995 12.50 -18.10 10.32
C GLN A 995 10.99 -18.23 10.59
N THR A 996 10.40 -19.41 10.37
CA THR A 996 8.98 -19.60 10.68
C THR A 996 8.71 -19.41 12.17
N ALA A 997 9.53 -19.97 13.07
CA ALA A 997 9.32 -19.85 14.50
C ALA A 997 9.37 -18.39 15.00
N VAL A 998 10.38 -17.61 14.62
CA VAL A 998 10.55 -16.22 15.08
C VAL A 998 9.50 -15.30 14.48
N ASN A 999 9.15 -15.48 13.20
CA ASN A 999 8.11 -14.68 12.56
C ASN A 999 6.70 -15.00 13.13
N VAL A 1000 6.39 -16.27 13.39
CA VAL A 1000 5.14 -16.68 14.06
C VAL A 1000 5.09 -16.13 15.49
N TRP A 1001 6.20 -16.18 16.23
CA TRP A 1001 6.29 -15.60 17.57
C TRP A 1001 6.06 -14.08 17.54
N ALA A 1002 6.78 -13.34 16.69
CA ALA A 1002 6.67 -11.89 16.58
C ALA A 1002 5.22 -11.45 16.27
N MET A 1003 4.57 -12.07 15.29
CA MET A 1003 3.19 -11.74 14.92
C MET A 1003 2.14 -12.05 16.00
N GLY A 1004 2.48 -12.83 17.03
CA GLY A 1004 1.61 -13.15 18.16
C GLY A 1004 2.04 -12.57 19.51
N ASN A 1005 3.15 -11.81 19.57
CA ASN A 1005 3.72 -11.26 20.81
C ASN A 1005 4.07 -9.75 20.70
N VAL A 1006 4.06 -9.18 19.50
CA VAL A 1006 4.18 -7.73 19.29
C VAL A 1006 2.79 -7.16 19.06
N GLU A 1007 2.33 -6.34 19.99
CA GLU A 1007 1.05 -5.62 19.90
C GLU A 1007 1.08 -4.64 18.71
N ASP A 1008 -0.03 -4.58 17.99
CA ASP A 1008 -0.27 -3.75 16.80
C ASP A 1008 0.76 -3.86 15.67
N ILE A 1009 1.45 -5.01 15.60
CA ILE A 1009 2.45 -5.28 14.57
C ILE A 1009 1.93 -5.06 13.15
N CYS A 1010 2.71 -4.31 12.36
CA CYS A 1010 2.43 -3.80 11.02
C CYS A 1010 1.40 -2.65 10.91
N THR A 1011 0.96 -2.01 12.00
CA THR A 1011 0.15 -0.77 11.96
C THR A 1011 0.97 0.46 12.43
N PRO A 1012 0.52 1.71 12.22
CA PRO A 1012 1.21 2.91 12.71
C PRO A 1012 1.41 2.97 14.23
N GLU A 1013 0.56 2.28 14.98
CA GLU A 1013 0.55 2.22 16.45
C GLU A 1013 1.56 1.20 17.02
N ALA A 1014 2.17 0.38 16.16
CA ALA A 1014 3.05 -0.73 16.54
C ALA A 1014 4.14 -0.32 17.55
N SER A 1015 4.14 -1.00 18.70
CA SER A 1015 5.20 -0.83 19.70
C SER A 1015 6.59 -1.01 19.06
N ASN A 1016 7.55 -0.16 19.44
CA ASN A 1016 8.94 -0.22 18.95
C ASN A 1016 9.08 -0.23 17.41
N SER A 1017 8.21 0.49 16.68
CA SER A 1017 8.32 0.73 15.23
C SER A 1017 8.32 -0.53 14.34
N PHE A 1018 7.60 -1.60 14.73
CA PHE A 1018 7.41 -2.79 13.89
C PHE A 1018 6.38 -2.58 12.77
N LEU A 1019 6.66 -1.64 11.87
CA LEU A 1019 5.78 -1.19 10.78
C LEU A 1019 5.81 -2.09 9.52
N CYS A 1020 6.61 -3.16 9.50
CA CYS A 1020 6.68 -4.15 8.41
C CYS A 1020 6.87 -3.56 6.98
N PRO A 1021 7.80 -2.61 6.74
CA PRO A 1021 7.86 -1.83 5.50
C PRO A 1021 8.10 -2.68 4.22
N LEU A 1022 8.81 -3.80 4.34
CA LEU A 1022 9.05 -4.72 3.23
C LEU A 1022 7.76 -5.43 2.79
N ALA A 1023 6.94 -5.88 3.75
CA ALA A 1023 5.65 -6.51 3.49
C ALA A 1023 4.66 -5.55 2.83
N ALA A 1024 4.61 -4.28 3.25
CA ALA A 1024 3.84 -3.24 2.57
C ALA A 1024 4.27 -3.10 1.09
N GLY A 1025 5.58 -3.07 0.82
CA GLY A 1025 6.12 -3.09 -0.53
C GLY A 1025 5.76 -4.34 -1.35
N TYR A 1026 5.59 -5.50 -0.70
CA TYR A 1026 5.11 -6.72 -1.35
C TYR A 1026 3.62 -6.71 -1.65
N ALA A 1027 2.78 -6.10 -0.81
CA ALA A 1027 1.35 -5.90 -1.07
C ALA A 1027 1.14 -5.02 -2.32
N THR A 1028 1.75 -3.85 -2.39
CA THR A 1028 1.67 -2.95 -3.56
C THR A 1028 2.15 -3.64 -4.85
N ASN A 1029 3.23 -4.42 -4.76
CA ASN A 1029 3.80 -5.21 -5.86
C ASN A 1029 2.90 -6.40 -6.28
N ALA A 1030 2.12 -6.98 -5.36
CA ALA A 1030 1.09 -7.97 -5.65
C ALA A 1030 -0.10 -7.35 -6.40
N THR A 1031 -0.61 -6.23 -5.92
CA THR A 1031 -1.73 -5.49 -6.55
C THR A 1031 -1.37 -5.04 -7.97
N PHE A 1032 -0.20 -4.42 -8.16
CA PHE A 1032 0.22 -3.92 -9.47
C PHE A 1032 0.39 -5.03 -10.52
N TRP A 1033 1.22 -6.04 -10.24
CA TRP A 1033 1.53 -7.07 -11.24
C TRP A 1033 0.48 -8.20 -11.32
N GLY A 1034 -0.28 -8.43 -10.26
CA GLY A 1034 -1.24 -9.52 -10.15
C GLY A 1034 -2.70 -9.13 -10.35
N LEU A 1035 -3.15 -8.03 -9.73
CA LEU A 1035 -4.56 -7.60 -9.76
C LEU A 1035 -4.85 -6.66 -10.95
N ILE A 1036 -4.03 -5.62 -11.14
CA ILE A 1036 -4.10 -4.75 -12.33
C ILE A 1036 -3.60 -5.53 -13.55
N GLY A 1037 -2.37 -6.06 -13.43
CA GLY A 1037 -1.79 -6.99 -14.37
C GLY A 1037 -1.25 -6.35 -15.66
N PRO A 1038 -0.23 -6.97 -16.29
CA PRO A 1038 0.41 -6.43 -17.48
C PRO A 1038 -0.53 -6.35 -18.69
N LYS A 1039 -1.59 -7.18 -18.72
CA LYS A 1039 -2.63 -7.15 -19.78
C LYS A 1039 -3.41 -5.83 -19.85
N ARG A 1040 -3.44 -5.00 -18.80
CA ARG A 1040 -4.05 -3.64 -18.82
C ARG A 1040 -3.03 -2.51 -19.01
N LEU A 1041 -1.76 -2.77 -18.72
CA LEU A 1041 -0.70 -1.77 -18.68
C LEU A 1041 0.12 -1.71 -19.97
N PHE A 1042 0.27 -2.83 -20.67
CA PHE A 1042 1.18 -3.01 -21.81
C PHE A 1042 0.53 -3.62 -23.07
N SER A 1043 -0.80 -3.74 -23.10
CA SER A 1043 -1.63 -4.19 -24.23
C SER A 1043 -1.67 -3.22 -25.42
N GLU A 1044 -2.22 -3.69 -26.54
CA GLU A 1044 -2.65 -2.84 -27.67
C GLU A 1044 -3.60 -1.73 -27.19
N GLY A 1045 -3.24 -0.47 -27.40
CA GLY A 1045 -4.01 0.70 -26.93
C GLY A 1045 -3.67 1.21 -25.53
N SER A 1046 -2.87 0.49 -24.72
CA SER A 1046 -2.48 0.95 -23.37
C SER A 1046 -1.31 1.95 -23.38
N MET A 1047 -1.27 2.82 -22.36
CA MET A 1047 -0.27 3.89 -22.23
C MET A 1047 1.18 3.38 -22.18
N TYR A 1048 1.46 2.32 -21.42
CA TYR A 1048 2.85 1.86 -21.22
C TYR A 1048 3.29 0.80 -22.24
N ARG A 1049 2.46 0.44 -23.24
CA ARG A 1049 2.84 -0.49 -24.32
C ARG A 1049 4.22 -0.21 -24.91
N SER A 1050 4.57 1.08 -25.08
CA SER A 1050 5.87 1.48 -25.63
C SER A 1050 7.07 1.07 -24.76
N MET A 1051 6.88 0.85 -23.46
CA MET A 1051 7.93 0.30 -22.59
C MET A 1051 8.32 -1.14 -22.94
N LEU A 1052 7.46 -1.92 -23.63
CA LEU A 1052 7.84 -3.26 -24.08
C LEU A 1052 8.95 -3.24 -25.13
N TRP A 1053 9.09 -2.16 -25.92
CA TRP A 1053 10.18 -2.03 -26.88
C TRP A 1053 11.56 -2.01 -26.21
N PHE A 1054 11.67 -1.63 -24.94
CA PHE A 1054 12.94 -1.71 -24.21
C PHE A 1054 13.42 -3.14 -23.95
N PHE A 1055 12.53 -4.16 -23.92
CA PHE A 1055 12.97 -5.56 -23.96
C PHE A 1055 13.64 -5.88 -25.29
N LEU A 1056 13.08 -5.41 -26.41
CA LEU A 1056 13.66 -5.60 -27.75
C LEU A 1056 14.95 -4.78 -27.94
N ILE A 1057 15.06 -3.58 -27.36
CA ILE A 1057 16.31 -2.79 -27.34
C ILE A 1057 17.37 -3.48 -26.47
N GLY A 1058 16.98 -4.05 -25.32
CA GLY A 1058 17.85 -4.85 -24.45
C GLY A 1058 18.35 -6.14 -25.11
N ALA A 1059 17.52 -6.77 -25.94
CA ALA A 1059 17.89 -7.94 -26.75
C ALA A 1059 18.76 -7.56 -27.97
N ALA A 1060 18.45 -6.46 -28.66
CA ALA A 1060 19.12 -6.05 -29.88
C ALA A 1060 20.47 -5.37 -29.64
N SER A 1061 20.62 -4.56 -28.59
CA SER A 1061 21.87 -3.81 -28.37
C SER A 1061 23.11 -4.70 -28.13
N PRO A 1062 23.05 -5.88 -27.47
CA PRO A 1062 24.14 -6.86 -27.48
C PRO A 1062 24.48 -7.42 -28.87
N ILE A 1063 23.49 -7.59 -29.76
CA ILE A 1063 23.72 -8.01 -31.15
C ILE A 1063 24.46 -6.91 -31.90
N VAL A 1064 24.00 -5.65 -31.77
CA VAL A 1064 24.64 -4.47 -32.39
C VAL A 1064 26.08 -4.31 -31.89
N LEU A 1065 26.33 -4.37 -30.57
CA LEU A 1065 27.67 -4.27 -30.00
C LEU A 1065 28.59 -5.43 -30.44
N TYR A 1066 28.04 -6.65 -30.56
CA TYR A 1066 28.78 -7.82 -31.03
C TYR A 1066 29.18 -7.71 -32.52
N LEU A 1067 28.27 -7.18 -33.36
CA LEU A 1067 28.57 -6.87 -34.76
C LEU A 1067 29.58 -5.72 -34.88
N LEU A 1068 29.51 -4.70 -34.00
CA LEU A 1068 30.47 -3.60 -33.96
C LEU A 1068 31.87 -4.05 -33.53
N ASP A 1069 32.05 -4.88 -32.50
CA ASP A 1069 33.38 -5.44 -32.16
C ASP A 1069 33.92 -6.36 -33.26
N ARG A 1070 33.04 -7.08 -33.99
CA ARG A 1070 33.44 -7.85 -35.17
C ARG A 1070 33.85 -6.98 -36.37
N ARG A 1071 33.23 -5.82 -36.57
CA ARG A 1071 33.55 -4.91 -37.68
C ARG A 1071 34.70 -3.95 -37.37
N PHE A 1072 34.84 -3.57 -36.10
CA PHE A 1072 35.84 -2.63 -35.59
C PHE A 1072 36.41 -3.14 -34.25
N PRO A 1073 37.36 -4.10 -34.26
CA PRO A 1073 37.86 -4.79 -33.05
C PRO A 1073 38.73 -3.90 -32.15
N ARG A 1074 38.11 -2.91 -31.50
CA ARG A 1074 38.74 -1.94 -30.60
C ARG A 1074 38.72 -2.46 -29.16
N ALA A 1075 39.87 -2.44 -28.48
CA ALA A 1075 40.04 -2.90 -27.10
C ALA A 1075 39.20 -2.16 -26.02
N MET A 1076 38.45 -1.12 -26.40
CA MET A 1076 37.44 -0.46 -25.57
C MET A 1076 36.05 -1.11 -25.70
N LEU A 1077 35.63 -1.55 -26.90
CA LEU A 1077 34.29 -2.13 -27.11
C LEU A 1077 34.11 -3.43 -26.32
N ARG A 1078 35.15 -4.25 -26.24
CA ARG A 1078 35.20 -5.48 -25.42
C ARG A 1078 35.10 -5.25 -23.91
N LYS A 1079 35.13 -3.99 -23.45
CA LYS A 1079 34.96 -3.60 -22.04
C LYS A 1079 33.58 -3.01 -21.76
N ILE A 1080 32.75 -2.84 -22.79
CA ILE A 1080 31.35 -2.40 -22.67
C ILE A 1080 30.50 -3.65 -22.42
N HIS A 1081 29.77 -3.67 -21.31
CA HIS A 1081 29.01 -4.82 -20.84
C HIS A 1081 27.55 -4.41 -20.62
N LEU A 1082 26.75 -4.45 -21.68
CA LEU A 1082 25.39 -3.88 -21.71
C LEU A 1082 24.47 -4.36 -20.56
N PRO A 1083 24.45 -5.63 -20.13
CA PRO A 1083 23.70 -6.05 -18.94
C PRO A 1083 24.10 -5.35 -17.63
N ALA A 1084 25.34 -4.87 -17.50
CA ALA A 1084 25.79 -4.11 -16.33
C ALA A 1084 25.39 -2.63 -16.44
N ILE A 1085 25.34 -2.09 -17.67
CA ILE A 1085 24.81 -0.74 -17.97
C ILE A 1085 23.29 -0.72 -17.74
N PHE A 1086 22.53 -1.75 -18.16
CA PHE A 1086 21.08 -1.78 -17.98
C PHE A 1086 20.64 -2.19 -16.56
N ALA A 1087 21.50 -2.88 -15.80
CA ALA A 1087 21.24 -3.17 -14.38
C ALA A 1087 21.58 -2.01 -13.43
N SER A 1088 22.12 -0.91 -13.94
CA SER A 1088 22.68 0.20 -13.14
C SER A 1088 21.66 1.06 -12.39
N THR A 1089 20.38 0.70 -12.44
CA THR A 1089 19.28 1.32 -11.69
C THR A 1089 18.31 0.28 -11.11
N ALA A 1090 18.64 -1.02 -11.19
CA ALA A 1090 17.69 -2.12 -10.94
C ALA A 1090 17.17 -2.24 -9.49
N SER A 1091 17.84 -1.61 -8.52
CA SER A 1091 17.44 -1.58 -7.09
C SER A 1091 16.73 -0.28 -6.68
N ILE A 1092 16.47 0.64 -7.62
CA ILE A 1092 15.86 1.96 -7.36
C ILE A 1092 14.35 1.91 -7.65
N PRO A 1093 13.48 2.39 -6.75
CA PRO A 1093 13.57 2.29 -5.28
C PRO A 1093 13.63 0.84 -4.78
N PRO A 1094 14.09 0.59 -3.53
CA PRO A 1094 14.32 1.57 -2.46
C PRO A 1094 15.73 2.17 -2.38
N ALA A 1095 16.65 1.80 -3.27
CA ALA A 1095 17.88 2.57 -3.46
C ALA A 1095 17.56 3.93 -4.10
N THR A 1096 18.43 4.93 -3.89
CA THR A 1096 18.40 6.23 -4.54
C THR A 1096 19.70 6.48 -5.32
N ALA A 1097 19.79 7.60 -6.03
CA ALA A 1097 20.99 7.97 -6.78
C ALA A 1097 22.23 8.10 -5.88
N ALA A 1098 22.05 8.54 -4.62
CA ALA A 1098 23.08 8.59 -3.57
C ALA A 1098 23.88 7.28 -3.47
N ASN A 1099 23.15 6.15 -3.37
CA ASN A 1099 23.73 4.83 -3.17
C ASN A 1099 24.63 4.44 -4.36
N TYR A 1100 24.08 4.49 -5.57
CA TYR A 1100 24.77 4.08 -6.80
C TYR A 1100 25.99 4.96 -7.12
N MET A 1101 25.87 6.27 -6.88
CA MET A 1101 26.93 7.23 -7.19
C MET A 1101 28.07 7.17 -6.17
N ALA A 1102 27.77 7.15 -4.87
CA ALA A 1102 28.80 7.01 -3.84
C ALA A 1102 29.52 5.65 -3.94
N TRP A 1103 28.77 4.55 -4.19
CA TRP A 1103 29.32 3.23 -4.49
C TRP A 1103 30.27 3.27 -5.70
N GLY A 1104 29.86 3.92 -6.79
CA GLY A 1104 30.68 4.08 -8.00
C GLY A 1104 31.95 4.90 -7.75
N ILE A 1105 31.85 6.04 -7.05
CA ILE A 1105 32.98 6.90 -6.70
C ILE A 1105 34.00 6.16 -5.82
N VAL A 1106 33.54 5.52 -4.74
CA VAL A 1106 34.40 4.75 -3.83
C VAL A 1106 35.05 3.58 -4.58
N GLY A 1107 34.27 2.83 -5.36
CA GLY A 1107 34.80 1.71 -6.15
C GLY A 1107 35.82 2.15 -7.19
N LEU A 1108 35.57 3.21 -7.96
CA LEU A 1108 36.51 3.74 -8.95
C LEU A 1108 37.76 4.33 -8.28
N TYR A 1109 37.67 4.87 -7.06
CA TYR A 1109 38.84 5.24 -6.28
C TYR A 1109 39.68 4.01 -5.87
N PHE A 1110 39.09 3.04 -5.16
CA PHE A 1110 39.84 1.88 -4.66
C PHE A 1110 40.30 0.93 -5.78
N ASN A 1111 39.39 0.52 -6.66
CA ASN A 1111 39.66 -0.45 -7.73
C ASN A 1111 40.14 0.18 -9.04
N GLY A 1112 40.04 1.50 -9.20
CA GLY A 1112 40.62 2.25 -10.32
C GLY A 1112 41.93 2.94 -9.96
N HIS A 1113 41.90 3.98 -9.11
CA HIS A 1113 43.09 4.76 -8.77
C HIS A 1113 44.06 3.99 -7.87
N LEU A 1114 43.61 3.53 -6.70
CA LEU A 1114 44.45 2.94 -5.66
C LEU A 1114 45.05 1.60 -6.12
N LYS A 1115 44.27 0.76 -6.81
CA LYS A 1115 44.73 -0.49 -7.43
C LYS A 1115 45.86 -0.29 -8.46
N ARG A 1116 45.84 0.81 -9.22
CA ARG A 1116 46.90 1.16 -10.18
C ARG A 1116 48.14 1.72 -9.47
N ARG A 1117 47.96 2.68 -8.56
CA ARG A 1117 49.07 3.43 -7.93
C ARG A 1117 49.76 2.68 -6.77
N TYR A 1118 49.02 1.87 -6.02
CA TYR A 1118 49.48 1.17 -4.81
C TYR A 1118 49.08 -0.32 -4.83
N ARG A 1119 49.41 -1.01 -5.93
CA ARG A 1119 48.96 -2.39 -6.19
C ARG A 1119 49.29 -3.39 -5.07
N ARG A 1120 50.44 -3.27 -4.38
CA ARG A 1120 50.78 -4.17 -3.25
C ARG A 1120 49.90 -3.91 -2.02
N TRP A 1121 49.63 -2.64 -1.69
CA TRP A 1121 48.65 -2.28 -0.66
C TRP A 1121 47.27 -2.85 -0.99
N TRP A 1122 46.81 -2.65 -2.23
CA TRP A 1122 45.49 -3.12 -2.69
C TRP A 1122 45.34 -4.64 -2.54
N MET A 1123 46.31 -5.42 -3.06
CA MET A 1123 46.30 -6.89 -2.93
C MET A 1123 46.41 -7.37 -1.48
N LYS A 1124 47.08 -6.63 -0.58
CA LYS A 1124 47.23 -7.03 0.82
C LYS A 1124 46.00 -6.71 1.69
N TYR A 1125 45.33 -5.58 1.43
CA TYR A 1125 44.36 -5.01 2.38
C TYR A 1125 42.93 -4.78 1.84
N ASN A 1126 42.71 -4.63 0.53
CA ASN A 1126 41.40 -4.17 -0.02
C ASN A 1126 40.21 -5.04 0.43
N TYR A 1127 40.31 -6.36 0.28
CA TYR A 1127 39.26 -7.30 0.69
C TYR A 1127 39.06 -7.38 2.22
N ILE A 1128 40.08 -7.01 3.00
CA ILE A 1128 40.06 -7.04 4.47
C ILE A 1128 39.51 -5.73 5.02
N LEU A 1129 39.76 -4.60 4.34
CA LEU A 1129 39.09 -3.33 4.57
C LEU A 1129 37.58 -3.48 4.32
N SER A 1130 37.18 -4.10 3.20
CA SER A 1130 35.77 -4.42 2.93
C SER A 1130 35.14 -5.24 4.06
N ALA A 1131 35.68 -6.43 4.36
CA ALA A 1131 35.16 -7.27 5.44
C ALA A 1131 35.15 -6.56 6.80
N GLY A 1132 36.14 -5.69 7.05
CA GLY A 1132 36.24 -4.89 8.27
C GLY A 1132 35.16 -3.81 8.38
N LEU A 1133 34.85 -3.10 7.29
CA LEU A 1133 33.80 -2.07 7.26
C LEU A 1133 32.40 -2.69 7.35
N ASP A 1134 32.15 -3.77 6.61
CA ASP A 1134 30.88 -4.51 6.64
C ASP A 1134 30.63 -5.14 8.03
N ALA A 1135 31.70 -5.58 8.72
CA ALA A 1135 31.65 -6.01 10.11
C ALA A 1135 31.48 -4.86 11.12
N ALA A 1136 32.14 -3.71 10.88
CA ALA A 1136 32.02 -2.52 11.70
C ALA A 1136 30.57 -2.03 11.74
N LEU A 1137 29.92 -2.02 10.56
CA LEU A 1137 28.51 -1.70 10.38
C LEU A 1137 27.60 -2.68 11.16
N ALA A 1138 27.82 -3.99 11.03
CA ALA A 1138 27.01 -5.00 11.72
C ALA A 1138 27.12 -4.88 13.26
N VAL A 1139 28.30 -4.54 13.80
CA VAL A 1139 28.49 -4.29 15.23
C VAL A 1139 27.91 -2.93 15.65
N GLY A 1140 28.13 -1.87 14.86
CA GLY A 1140 27.63 -0.52 15.11
C GLY A 1140 26.10 -0.47 15.15
N ASN A 1141 25.43 -1.01 14.13
CA ASN A 1141 23.97 -1.05 14.06
C ASN A 1141 23.36 -1.91 15.19
N PHE A 1142 24.00 -3.02 15.56
CA PHE A 1142 23.57 -3.85 16.71
C PHE A 1142 23.66 -3.07 18.03
N LEU A 1143 24.74 -2.31 18.26
CA LEU A 1143 24.90 -1.48 19.46
C LEU A 1143 23.93 -0.28 19.47
N ILE A 1144 23.74 0.40 18.33
CA ILE A 1144 22.76 1.50 18.20
C ILE A 1144 21.36 0.99 18.53
N PHE A 1145 20.98 -0.19 18.00
CA PHE A 1145 19.66 -0.76 18.29
C PHE A 1145 19.51 -1.10 19.79
N PHE A 1146 20.35 -1.98 20.34
CA PHE A 1146 20.14 -2.48 21.70
C PHE A 1146 20.46 -1.48 22.81
N CYS A 1147 21.36 -0.51 22.59
CA CYS A 1147 21.75 0.46 23.62
C CYS A 1147 21.02 1.80 23.54
N LEU A 1148 20.43 2.16 22.38
CA LEU A 1148 19.83 3.49 22.16
C LEU A 1148 18.40 3.41 21.63
N ALA A 1149 18.17 2.75 20.48
CA ALA A 1149 16.86 2.76 19.84
C ALA A 1149 15.80 1.93 20.60
N TYR A 1150 16.16 0.70 21.02
CA TYR A 1150 15.26 -0.21 21.73
C TYR A 1150 14.87 0.29 23.14
N PRO A 1151 15.75 0.96 23.91
CA PRO A 1151 15.34 1.70 25.11
C PRO A 1151 14.56 3.01 24.84
N GLY A 1152 14.19 3.32 23.59
CA GLY A 1152 13.39 4.49 23.22
C GLY A 1152 14.15 5.82 23.18
N VAL A 1153 15.48 5.83 23.20
CA VAL A 1153 16.27 7.07 23.22
C VAL A 1153 16.25 7.74 21.85
N GLN A 1154 15.53 8.86 21.71
CA GLN A 1154 15.48 9.67 20.49
C GLN A 1154 16.18 11.01 20.67
N LEU A 1155 17.22 11.27 19.88
CA LEU A 1155 17.92 12.55 19.86
C LEU A 1155 17.25 13.52 18.87
N LYS A 1156 16.35 14.38 19.36
CA LYS A 1156 15.64 15.38 18.54
C LYS A 1156 16.43 16.68 18.45
N TRP A 1157 17.01 16.96 17.28
CA TRP A 1157 17.77 18.19 16.97
C TRP A 1157 17.92 18.35 15.46
N PHE A 1158 18.45 19.50 15.01
CA PHE A 1158 18.62 19.85 13.59
C PHE A 1158 19.14 18.70 12.71
N GLY A 1159 20.28 18.09 13.06
CA GLY A 1159 20.92 17.06 12.23
C GLY A 1159 20.12 15.76 12.09
N ASN A 1160 19.14 15.51 12.98
CA ASN A 1160 18.26 14.35 12.92
C ASN A 1160 16.87 14.66 12.33
N GLU A 1161 16.43 15.92 12.40
CA GLU A 1161 15.10 16.34 11.93
C GLU A 1161 15.12 16.93 10.51
N ILE A 1162 16.21 17.57 10.08
CA ILE A 1162 16.23 18.41 8.87
C ILE A 1162 15.83 17.65 7.61
N THR A 1163 16.36 16.45 7.38
CA THR A 1163 16.04 15.61 6.21
C THR A 1163 14.55 15.31 6.09
N SER A 1164 13.83 15.17 7.22
CA SER A 1164 12.40 14.84 7.23
C SER A 1164 11.49 16.04 6.93
N ARG A 1165 12.02 17.27 7.01
CA ARG A 1165 11.26 18.53 6.86
C ARG A 1165 11.45 19.20 5.50
N THR A 1166 12.29 18.66 4.62
CA THR A 1166 12.47 19.18 3.26
C THR A 1166 11.38 18.64 2.32
N ALA A 1167 11.13 19.33 1.20
CA ALA A 1167 10.21 18.84 0.17
C ALA A 1167 10.70 17.51 -0.46
N ASP A 1168 12.01 17.22 -0.39
CA ASP A 1168 12.57 15.90 -0.72
C ASP A 1168 12.18 14.82 0.30
N GLY A 1169 12.33 15.10 1.60
CA GLY A 1169 11.94 14.16 2.66
C GLY A 1169 10.45 13.88 2.73
N MET A 1170 9.62 14.85 2.32
CA MET A 1170 8.17 14.73 2.20
C MET A 1170 7.70 14.20 0.83
N GLY A 1171 8.61 13.97 -0.13
CA GLY A 1171 8.28 13.40 -1.45
C GLY A 1171 7.36 14.27 -2.33
N VAL A 1172 7.44 15.60 -2.23
CA VAL A 1172 6.48 16.52 -2.85
C VAL A 1172 6.59 16.49 -4.40
N PRO A 1173 5.49 16.25 -5.14
CA PRO A 1173 5.52 16.23 -6.61
C PRO A 1173 5.62 17.64 -7.21
N LEU A 1174 6.18 17.77 -8.41
CA LEU A 1174 6.46 19.07 -9.03
C LEU A 1174 5.18 19.83 -9.40
N ARG A 1175 4.13 19.09 -9.71
CA ARG A 1175 2.77 19.58 -9.91
C ARG A 1175 1.83 18.70 -9.12
N MET A 1176 1.20 19.27 -8.10
CA MET A 1176 -0.05 18.72 -7.60
C MET A 1176 -1.07 18.74 -8.74
N VAL A 1177 -1.91 17.71 -8.84
CA VAL A 1177 -3.04 17.73 -9.77
C VAL A 1177 -4.03 18.77 -9.25
N GLU A 1178 -4.55 19.61 -10.16
CA GLU A 1178 -5.59 20.57 -9.82
C GLU A 1178 -6.81 19.83 -9.26
N ARG A 1179 -7.44 20.36 -8.20
CA ARG A 1179 -8.62 19.73 -7.56
C ARG A 1179 -9.68 19.43 -8.62
N GLY A 1180 -10.18 18.19 -8.65
CA GLY A 1180 -11.17 17.72 -9.63
C GLY A 1180 -10.61 17.19 -10.95
N ARG A 1181 -9.29 17.27 -11.20
CA ARG A 1181 -8.64 16.64 -12.37
C ARG A 1181 -7.93 15.34 -11.98
N THR A 1182 -7.84 14.41 -12.93
CA THR A 1182 -7.02 13.20 -12.83
C THR A 1182 -5.81 13.30 -13.76
N PHE A 1183 -4.68 12.73 -13.34
CA PHE A 1183 -3.60 12.40 -14.25
C PHE A 1183 -3.73 10.94 -14.68
N GLY A 1184 -3.46 10.67 -15.95
CA GLY A 1184 -3.74 9.39 -16.61
C GLY A 1184 -4.29 9.61 -18.02
N PRO A 1185 -4.33 8.57 -18.86
CA PRO A 1185 -5.20 8.56 -20.02
C PRO A 1185 -6.65 8.47 -19.53
N ARG A 1186 -7.57 9.22 -20.14
CA ARG A 1186 -8.99 9.24 -19.74
C ARG A 1186 -9.70 7.90 -19.93
N THR A 1187 -9.12 7.01 -20.75
CA THR A 1187 -9.57 5.63 -20.96
C THR A 1187 -8.37 4.67 -20.88
N TRP A 1188 -8.61 3.48 -20.33
CA TRP A 1188 -7.67 2.35 -20.33
C TRP A 1188 -8.37 1.14 -20.95
N ASN A 1189 -7.80 0.63 -22.05
CA ASN A 1189 -8.27 -0.53 -22.83
C ASN A 1189 -7.72 -1.85 -22.27
#